data_AF-A0AAE0P475-F1
#
_entry.id   AF-A0AAE0P475-F1
#
_cell.length_a   1.000
_cell.length_b   1.000
_cell.length_c   1.000
_cell.angle_alpha   90.00
_cell.angle_beta   90.00
_cell.angle_gamma   90.00
#
_symmetry.space_group_name_H-M   'P 1'
#
loop_
_entity.id
_entity.type
_entity.pdbx_description
1 polymer ?
#
loop_
_entity_poly.entity_id
_entity_poly.type
_entity_poly.pdbx_seq_one_letter_code
_entity_poly.pdbx_strand_id
1 'polypeptide(L)'
;MPKEAYLTLTVRNLPLGTTAQDVRDHILRYNSTADPQVGAVVRDSNRPCLYTTVTIRQDSDDKCRALRDGLNLKDFYPRTPETPGASAKISVNDEFLGVTTIAEHENPQFDLYFIHGLGGHAFRSWSTDKGSPRMWPRDFFPDDVRNKPMNSNDPQGPRLSGRFSTIGYRASAKTTWSATTTIENIAENLLSWIRTDRPEGSDRPMYFACHSLGGLLTCQALIHALHNDASKSEQQETYRRMFFQNGQFLVKGIFFFGTPFAGSILADYSSKIVKFLRGNEALIDSLKVRSDQLQTIVAKFDQIRSNPQTKIPILIGYEMQPIYGVKFVTLPESAISTFNAVRVDIDGDHRTMIKFQDDQDDSYRRVSELMIRTIQTTLSGSNNVPFMGTSAGGPPSPQLLRRAETTDSVRTLPPAYPGPPALHHHSQALGLGGDYGASSSSAPPAPQSRLGKTSSPLTNNPFVGGDAGITPVKMSDYIETAQTGRENKSEFNRLAQYDTVFLLDDTGSMSEQDGSDGRSKWEDLVQSLQYTVDIVCAYDKDGVDVHFFCQDEKDEHGIKDGQRILNLLTKEVGPDESGGGTFISQQLWMILTTYLDKFEDYKRRLNDQPRPTKPKMLNLIIITDGAADDKEEVEDVIVQAARRLDNLNAPPSQIGIQFLQIGKDDDAARWLMLLDDSLNDKHGVRDIVDTRPWDRPQEINKSLQERLAQILLGGIWRARDKAKTNIVG
;
A
#
# COMPACT_ATOMS: atom_id res chain seq x y z
N MET A 1 -7.70 -23.25 9.97
CA MET A 1 -8.84 -22.48 10.53
C MET A 1 -9.48 -21.70 9.39
N PRO A 2 -10.80 -21.49 9.36
CA PRO A 2 -11.37 -20.44 8.51
C PRO A 2 -10.80 -19.08 8.92
N LYS A 3 -10.61 -18.18 7.95
CA LYS A 3 -10.09 -16.82 8.16
C LYS A 3 -11.24 -15.93 8.64
N GLU A 4 -11.15 -15.35 9.84
CA GLU A 4 -12.18 -14.41 10.31
C GLU A 4 -12.16 -13.15 9.44
N ALA A 5 -13.32 -12.78 8.89
CA ALA A 5 -13.52 -11.56 8.12
C ALA A 5 -14.22 -10.49 8.98
N TYR A 6 -13.91 -9.22 8.73
CA TYR A 6 -14.42 -8.11 9.53
C TYR A 6 -14.89 -6.94 8.65
N LEU A 7 -16.19 -6.68 8.68
CA LEU A 7 -16.83 -5.54 8.04
C LEU A 7 -16.91 -4.39 9.04
N THR A 8 -16.58 -3.15 8.65
CA THR A 8 -16.89 -1.97 9.48
C THR A 8 -17.61 -0.91 8.66
N LEU A 9 -18.71 -0.41 9.23
CA LEU A 9 -19.73 0.40 8.56
C LEU A 9 -20.00 1.70 9.31
N THR A 10 -20.44 2.74 8.60
CA THR A 10 -21.34 3.75 9.17
C THR A 10 -22.79 3.36 8.87
N VAL A 11 -23.64 3.45 9.89
CA VAL A 11 -25.10 3.23 9.78
C VAL A 11 -25.78 4.55 10.09
N ARG A 12 -26.27 5.22 9.04
CA ARG A 12 -26.83 6.57 9.08
C ARG A 12 -28.34 6.57 8.86
N ASN A 13 -29.01 7.66 9.23
CA ASN A 13 -30.46 7.86 9.13
C ASN A 13 -31.29 6.95 10.07
N LEU A 14 -30.78 6.70 11.27
CA LEU A 14 -31.52 6.04 12.36
C LEU A 14 -32.55 7.02 12.98
N PRO A 15 -33.77 6.60 13.34
CA PRO A 15 -34.73 7.46 14.04
C PRO A 15 -34.20 7.99 15.38
N LEU A 16 -34.72 9.13 15.84
CA LEU A 16 -34.48 9.61 17.21
C LEU A 16 -35.07 8.62 18.23
N GLY A 17 -34.41 8.50 19.39
CA GLY A 17 -34.65 7.43 20.38
C GLY A 17 -33.97 6.08 20.09
N THR A 18 -33.30 5.90 18.95
CA THR A 18 -32.59 4.64 18.63
C THR A 18 -31.40 4.40 19.57
N THR A 19 -31.34 3.23 20.20
CA THR A 19 -30.21 2.81 21.03
C THR A 19 -29.19 1.95 20.26
N ALA A 20 -27.98 1.79 20.81
CA ALA A 20 -26.99 0.84 20.25
C ALA A 20 -27.51 -0.62 20.24
N GLN A 21 -28.37 -0.97 21.20
CA GLN A 21 -29.01 -2.27 21.28
C GLN A 21 -30.03 -2.48 20.16
N ASP A 22 -30.81 -1.46 19.78
CA ASP A 22 -31.72 -1.54 18.61
C ASP A 22 -30.96 -1.81 17.30
N VAL A 23 -29.76 -1.23 17.14
CA VAL A 23 -28.90 -1.46 15.99
C VAL A 23 -28.35 -2.89 15.99
N ARG A 24 -27.86 -3.39 17.14
CA ARG A 24 -27.43 -4.80 17.29
C ARG A 24 -28.58 -5.76 16.99
N ASP A 25 -29.77 -5.50 17.53
CA ASP A 25 -30.98 -6.32 17.30
C ASP A 25 -31.56 -6.20 15.89
N HIS A 26 -31.30 -5.12 15.15
CA HIS A 26 -31.64 -5.05 13.71
C HIS A 26 -30.71 -5.91 12.87
N ILE A 27 -29.39 -5.82 13.11
CA ILE A 27 -28.39 -6.61 12.38
C ILE A 27 -28.58 -8.11 12.65
N LEU A 28 -28.78 -8.50 13.91
CA LEU A 28 -29.02 -9.90 14.31
C LEU A 28 -30.34 -10.48 13.75
N ARG A 29 -31.35 -9.64 13.45
CA ARG A 29 -32.55 -10.06 12.71
C ARG A 29 -32.29 -10.33 11.23
N TYR A 30 -31.28 -9.71 10.64
CA TYR A 30 -30.92 -9.89 9.23
C TYR A 30 -29.87 -11.01 9.03
N ASN A 31 -28.96 -11.18 9.99
CA ASN A 31 -27.94 -12.22 10.03
C ASN A 31 -27.70 -12.63 11.49
N SER A 32 -28.34 -13.72 11.92
CA SER A 32 -28.30 -14.20 13.31
C SER A 32 -26.94 -14.79 13.72
N THR A 33 -26.04 -15.01 12.77
CA THR A 33 -24.64 -15.45 12.98
C THR A 33 -23.65 -14.29 13.03
N ALA A 34 -24.09 -13.05 12.81
CA ALA A 34 -23.24 -11.87 12.94
C ALA A 34 -22.91 -11.53 14.40
N ASP A 35 -21.73 -10.97 14.63
CA ASP A 35 -21.36 -10.40 15.93
C ASP A 35 -21.07 -8.89 15.78
N PRO A 36 -22.11 -8.02 15.86
CA PRO A 36 -21.97 -6.58 15.60
C PRO A 36 -21.59 -5.81 16.87
N GLN A 37 -20.36 -5.31 16.93
CA GLN A 37 -19.92 -4.31 17.90
C GLN A 37 -20.39 -2.93 17.43
N VAL A 38 -21.43 -2.39 18.08
CA VAL A 38 -22.00 -1.08 17.79
C VAL A 38 -21.30 -0.03 18.64
N GLY A 39 -20.81 1.05 18.02
CA GLY A 39 -20.20 2.19 18.70
C GLY A 39 -21.22 3.12 19.36
N ALA A 40 -20.78 4.34 19.68
CA ALA A 40 -21.68 5.38 20.18
C ALA A 40 -22.74 5.75 19.12
N VAL A 41 -24.00 5.81 19.53
CA VAL A 41 -25.07 6.38 18.70
C VAL A 41 -25.07 7.89 18.90
N VAL A 42 -24.78 8.61 17.83
CA VAL A 42 -24.54 10.06 17.80
C VAL A 42 -25.58 10.75 16.93
N ARG A 43 -25.85 12.03 17.21
CA ARG A 43 -26.83 12.83 16.45
C ARG A 43 -26.18 13.40 15.19
N ASP A 44 -26.90 13.42 14.08
CA ASP A 44 -26.48 14.18 12.89
C ASP A 44 -26.65 15.68 13.17
N SER A 45 -25.59 16.48 12.95
CA SER A 45 -25.63 17.94 13.18
C SER A 45 -26.63 18.67 12.27
N ASN A 46 -26.97 18.09 11.12
CA ASN A 46 -27.74 18.73 10.04
C ASN A 46 -29.12 18.11 9.83
N ARG A 47 -29.43 16.98 10.49
CA ARG A 47 -30.65 16.21 10.27
C ARG A 47 -31.26 15.77 11.61
N PRO A 48 -32.59 15.66 11.71
CA PRO A 48 -33.27 15.14 12.90
C PRO A 48 -33.20 13.60 12.96
N CYS A 49 -31.99 13.04 12.87
CA CYS A 49 -31.74 11.61 12.92
C CYS A 49 -30.39 11.30 13.61
N LEU A 50 -30.18 10.01 13.90
CA LEU A 50 -28.97 9.50 14.53
C LEU A 50 -28.14 8.69 13.52
N TYR A 51 -26.88 8.45 13.87
CA TYR A 51 -26.02 7.49 13.20
C TYR A 51 -25.05 6.83 14.18
N THR A 52 -24.38 5.76 13.76
CA THR A 52 -23.33 5.07 14.53
C THR A 52 -22.30 4.44 13.61
N THR A 53 -21.18 3.99 14.17
CA THR A 53 -20.31 3.00 13.52
C THR A 53 -20.64 1.59 14.02
N VAL A 54 -20.46 0.58 13.18
CA VAL A 54 -20.60 -0.83 13.58
C VAL A 54 -19.47 -1.66 12.96
N THR A 55 -18.76 -2.42 13.79
CA THR A 55 -17.77 -3.42 13.36
C THR A 55 -18.40 -4.81 13.53
N ILE A 56 -18.44 -5.62 12.47
CA ILE A 56 -19.15 -6.90 12.41
C ILE A 56 -18.20 -8.00 11.94
N ARG A 57 -18.07 -9.07 12.73
CA ARG A 57 -17.35 -10.29 12.30
C ARG A 57 -18.24 -11.18 11.42
N GLN A 58 -17.66 -11.81 10.41
CA GLN A 58 -18.25 -12.83 9.52
C GLN A 58 -17.21 -13.92 9.17
N ASP A 59 -17.67 -15.01 8.54
CA ASP A 59 -16.77 -16.12 8.14
C ASP A 59 -16.05 -15.93 6.80
N SER A 60 -16.40 -14.89 6.03
CA SER A 60 -15.76 -14.53 4.75
C SER A 60 -16.08 -13.10 4.32
N ASP A 61 -15.26 -12.53 3.43
CA ASP A 61 -15.48 -11.18 2.90
C ASP A 61 -16.71 -11.10 1.97
N ASP A 62 -17.15 -12.20 1.36
CA ASP A 62 -18.45 -12.26 0.66
C ASP A 62 -19.63 -12.13 1.61
N LYS A 63 -19.55 -12.75 2.79
CA LYS A 63 -20.56 -12.56 3.84
C LYS A 63 -20.53 -11.12 4.36
N CYS A 64 -19.37 -10.48 4.43
CA CYS A 64 -19.26 -9.04 4.68
C CYS A 64 -19.96 -8.21 3.60
N ARG A 65 -19.64 -8.43 2.31
CA ARG A 65 -20.26 -7.73 1.16
C ARG A 65 -21.78 -7.90 1.15
N ALA A 66 -22.26 -9.15 1.18
CA ALA A 66 -23.68 -9.48 1.18
C ALA A 66 -24.43 -8.93 2.41
N LEU A 67 -23.79 -8.82 3.56
CA LEU A 67 -24.39 -8.18 4.75
C LEU A 67 -24.45 -6.65 4.62
N ARG A 68 -23.41 -6.00 4.10
CA ARG A 68 -23.42 -4.55 3.82
C ARG A 68 -24.57 -4.19 2.88
N ASP A 69 -24.61 -4.87 1.73
CA ASP A 69 -25.56 -4.59 0.66
C ASP A 69 -26.98 -5.05 1.05
N GLY A 70 -27.06 -6.12 1.84
CA GLY A 70 -28.30 -6.59 2.47
C GLY A 70 -28.86 -5.64 3.54
N LEU A 71 -28.06 -4.85 4.25
CA LEU A 71 -28.53 -3.89 5.26
C LEU A 71 -28.86 -2.49 4.67
N ASN A 72 -28.27 -2.13 3.53
CA ASN A 72 -28.45 -0.80 2.95
C ASN A 72 -29.89 -0.57 2.45
N LEU A 73 -30.43 0.63 2.69
CA LEU A 73 -31.78 1.08 2.33
C LEU A 73 -32.94 0.24 2.92
N LYS A 74 -32.66 -0.64 3.90
CA LYS A 74 -33.66 -1.39 4.65
C LYS A 74 -34.41 -0.51 5.64
N ASP A 75 -35.66 -0.87 5.89
CA ASP A 75 -36.52 -0.19 6.85
C ASP A 75 -36.13 -0.58 8.27
N PHE A 76 -35.62 0.39 9.03
CA PHE A 76 -35.22 0.24 10.41
C PHE A 76 -36.37 0.62 11.35
N TYR A 77 -36.58 -0.23 12.36
CA TYR A 77 -37.61 -0.09 13.39
C TYR A 77 -36.94 -0.22 14.77
N PRO A 78 -36.76 0.88 15.52
CA PRO A 78 -36.32 0.83 16.91
C PRO A 78 -37.45 0.27 17.81
N ARG A 79 -37.09 -0.28 18.97
CA ARG A 79 -38.04 -0.79 19.96
C ARG A 79 -38.77 0.34 20.69
N THR A 80 -38.09 1.47 20.89
CA THR A 80 -38.61 2.66 21.60
C THR A 80 -38.29 3.95 20.84
N PRO A 81 -38.94 4.22 19.70
CA PRO A 81 -38.78 5.49 19.00
C PRO A 81 -39.32 6.66 19.84
N GLU A 82 -38.71 7.83 19.72
CA GLU A 82 -39.25 9.08 20.31
C GLU A 82 -40.63 9.46 19.72
N THR A 83 -40.93 9.02 18.49
CA THR A 83 -42.23 9.20 17.84
C THR A 83 -42.87 7.82 17.56
N PRO A 84 -44.06 7.51 18.12
CA PRO A 84 -44.71 6.22 17.92
C PRO A 84 -44.88 5.84 16.44
N GLY A 85 -44.42 4.64 16.08
CA GLY A 85 -44.48 4.13 14.71
C GLY A 85 -43.40 4.66 13.76
N ALA A 86 -42.43 5.46 14.22
CA ALA A 86 -41.35 5.94 13.37
C ALA A 86 -40.45 4.80 12.87
N SER A 87 -40.35 4.70 11.54
CA SER A 87 -39.36 3.89 10.83
C SER A 87 -38.57 4.77 9.86
N ALA A 88 -37.36 4.35 9.51
CA ALA A 88 -36.52 5.06 8.54
C ALA A 88 -35.73 4.07 7.69
N LYS A 89 -35.50 4.42 6.42
CA LYS A 89 -34.54 3.67 5.58
C LYS A 89 -33.12 4.04 6.01
N ILE A 90 -32.39 3.08 6.57
CA ILE A 90 -30.99 3.30 6.95
C ILE A 90 -30.10 3.35 5.72
N SER A 91 -29.07 4.19 5.77
CA SER A 91 -27.99 4.19 4.79
C SER A 91 -26.77 3.54 5.42
N VAL A 92 -26.20 2.58 4.70
CA VAL A 92 -25.05 1.78 5.15
C VAL A 92 -23.92 1.95 4.15
N ASN A 93 -22.73 2.31 4.64
CA ASN A 93 -21.52 2.44 3.82
C ASN A 93 -20.26 2.07 4.62
N ASP A 94 -19.20 1.76 3.89
CA ASP A 94 -17.88 1.34 4.37
C ASP A 94 -16.75 2.34 3.99
N GLU A 95 -17.06 3.45 3.31
CA GLU A 95 -16.07 4.44 2.83
C GLU A 95 -15.70 5.56 3.83
N PHE A 96 -16.51 5.79 4.87
CA PHE A 96 -16.27 6.80 5.94
C PHE A 96 -16.00 8.25 5.47
N LEU A 97 -16.46 8.65 4.27
CA LEU A 97 -16.22 9.98 3.69
C LEU A 97 -16.90 11.12 4.47
N GLY A 98 -16.24 12.29 4.47
CA GLY A 98 -16.64 13.45 5.29
C GLY A 98 -16.35 13.22 6.77
N VAL A 99 -16.98 13.99 7.65
CA VAL A 99 -16.86 13.77 9.10
C VAL A 99 -17.73 12.57 9.54
N THR A 100 -17.12 11.69 10.32
CA THR A 100 -17.80 10.62 11.06
C THR A 100 -17.33 10.66 12.51
N THR A 101 -18.16 11.20 13.42
CA THR A 101 -17.99 10.99 14.87
C THR A 101 -17.98 9.50 15.17
N ILE A 102 -16.92 9.06 15.86
CA ILE A 102 -16.64 7.65 16.21
C ILE A 102 -16.93 7.39 17.69
N ALA A 103 -16.68 8.38 18.56
CA ALA A 103 -17.02 8.36 19.98
C ALA A 103 -17.33 9.78 20.47
N GLU A 104 -18.23 9.92 21.43
CA GLU A 104 -18.59 11.20 22.04
C GLU A 104 -18.93 10.98 23.52
N HIS A 105 -18.35 11.80 24.40
CA HIS A 105 -18.67 11.81 25.83
C HIS A 105 -19.85 12.76 26.13
N GLU A 106 -20.50 12.60 27.27
CA GLU A 106 -21.50 13.57 27.74
C GLU A 106 -20.88 14.95 27.94
N ASN A 107 -21.52 15.99 27.39
CA ASN A 107 -21.09 17.39 27.49
C ASN A 107 -19.61 17.60 27.07
N PRO A 108 -19.25 17.29 25.80
CA PRO A 108 -17.86 17.32 25.34
C PRO A 108 -17.29 18.74 25.38
N GLN A 109 -16.13 18.89 26.01
CA GLN A 109 -15.42 20.15 26.20
C GLN A 109 -14.61 20.55 24.95
N PHE A 110 -14.25 19.56 24.11
CA PHE A 110 -13.45 19.77 22.90
C PHE A 110 -13.84 18.80 21.76
N ASP A 111 -13.48 19.16 20.54
CA ASP A 111 -13.50 18.29 19.35
C ASP A 111 -12.07 17.87 18.99
N LEU A 112 -11.85 16.58 18.72
CA LEU A 112 -10.61 16.04 18.17
C LEU A 112 -10.90 15.31 16.85
N TYR A 113 -10.30 15.81 15.76
CA TYR A 113 -10.46 15.28 14.42
C TYR A 113 -9.25 14.46 13.98
N PHE A 114 -9.47 13.21 13.59
CA PHE A 114 -8.47 12.29 13.06
C PHE A 114 -8.50 12.30 11.53
N ILE A 115 -7.37 12.60 10.88
CA ILE A 115 -7.26 12.82 9.43
C ILE A 115 -6.20 11.88 8.85
N HIS A 116 -6.62 10.94 8.01
CA HIS A 116 -5.74 9.90 7.45
C HIS A 116 -4.78 10.44 6.37
N GLY A 117 -3.76 9.66 6.04
CA GLY A 117 -2.87 9.92 4.89
C GLY A 117 -3.51 9.59 3.54
N LEU A 118 -2.87 10.03 2.45
CA LEU A 118 -3.26 9.63 1.09
C LEU A 118 -3.11 8.10 0.92
N GLY A 119 -3.97 7.46 0.13
CA GLY A 119 -4.09 6.00 0.06
C GLY A 119 -4.73 5.34 1.30
N GLY A 120 -4.80 6.06 2.43
CA GLY A 120 -5.43 5.61 3.66
C GLY A 120 -6.97 5.59 3.61
N HIS A 121 -7.57 4.91 4.58
CA HIS A 121 -9.01 4.91 4.80
C HIS A 121 -9.32 5.31 6.25
N ALA A 122 -10.29 6.21 6.42
CA ALA A 122 -10.55 6.92 7.68
C ALA A 122 -10.81 6.04 8.91
N PHE A 123 -11.25 4.79 8.73
CA PHE A 123 -11.29 3.78 9.80
C PHE A 123 -9.99 2.96 9.86
N ARG A 124 -9.60 2.33 8.74
CA ARG A 124 -8.54 1.31 8.69
C ARG A 124 -7.15 1.87 8.98
N SER A 125 -6.86 3.13 8.66
CA SER A 125 -5.55 3.74 8.95
C SER A 125 -5.23 3.78 10.44
N TRP A 126 -6.24 3.99 11.29
CA TRP A 126 -6.08 4.06 12.76
C TRP A 126 -6.40 2.72 13.47
N SER A 127 -6.55 1.64 12.71
CA SER A 127 -6.90 0.30 13.22
C SER A 127 -5.70 -0.62 13.22
N THR A 128 -5.60 -1.50 14.21
CA THR A 128 -4.66 -2.63 14.16
C THR A 128 -4.99 -3.56 12.98
N ASP A 129 -3.95 -4.07 12.31
CA ASP A 129 -4.08 -5.14 11.30
C ASP A 129 -3.91 -6.55 11.92
N LYS A 130 -3.74 -6.63 13.25
CA LYS A 130 -3.59 -7.89 14.00
C LYS A 130 -4.91 -8.29 14.65
N GLY A 131 -5.60 -9.27 14.06
CA GLY A 131 -6.82 -9.85 14.62
C GLY A 131 -8.05 -8.98 14.39
N SER A 132 -8.89 -8.80 15.42
CA SER A 132 -10.11 -7.98 15.32
C SER A 132 -9.75 -6.49 15.15
N PRO A 133 -10.30 -5.77 14.15
CA PRO A 133 -9.90 -4.40 13.84
C PRO A 133 -10.46 -3.42 14.88
N ARG A 134 -9.63 -3.15 15.90
CA ARG A 134 -9.87 -2.09 16.89
C ARG A 134 -9.20 -0.80 16.42
N MET A 135 -9.95 0.31 16.35
CA MET A 135 -9.39 1.63 16.05
C MET A 135 -9.14 2.36 17.36
N TRP A 136 -7.87 2.65 17.69
CA TRP A 136 -7.52 3.28 18.97
C TRP A 136 -8.22 4.65 19.22
N PRO A 137 -8.57 5.47 18.20
CA PRO A 137 -9.32 6.72 18.42
C PRO A 137 -10.77 6.54 18.88
N ARG A 138 -11.36 5.35 18.71
CA ARG A 138 -12.71 4.97 19.14
C ARG A 138 -12.66 4.08 20.37
N ASP A 139 -11.75 3.11 20.36
CA ASP A 139 -11.82 1.93 21.23
C ASP A 139 -10.94 2.04 22.48
N PHE A 140 -9.91 2.90 22.49
CA PHE A 140 -8.99 3.06 23.63
C PHE A 140 -8.95 4.53 24.13
N PHE A 141 -8.72 5.48 23.22
CA PHE A 141 -8.44 6.88 23.58
C PHE A 141 -9.57 7.63 24.27
N PRO A 142 -10.86 7.43 23.94
CA PRO A 142 -11.96 8.06 24.69
C PRO A 142 -11.96 7.66 26.17
N ASP A 143 -11.76 6.36 26.47
CA ASP A 143 -11.69 5.88 27.86
C ASP A 143 -10.41 6.35 28.58
N ASP A 144 -9.27 6.46 27.90
CA ASP A 144 -8.08 7.10 28.49
C ASP A 144 -8.29 8.60 28.77
N VAL A 145 -9.03 9.32 27.93
CA VAL A 145 -9.38 10.73 28.15
C VAL A 145 -10.30 10.88 29.36
N ARG A 146 -11.44 10.16 29.41
CA ARG A 146 -12.43 10.32 30.50
C ARG A 146 -11.89 9.92 31.88
N ASN A 147 -10.86 9.08 31.93
CA ASN A 147 -10.24 8.65 33.18
C ASN A 147 -9.28 9.72 33.76
N LYS A 148 -8.96 10.79 33.01
CA LYS A 148 -8.03 11.84 33.42
C LYS A 148 -8.78 13.09 33.90
N PRO A 149 -8.27 13.80 34.93
CA PRO A 149 -8.82 15.09 35.33
C PRO A 149 -8.57 16.16 34.25
N MET A 150 -9.46 17.14 34.15
CA MET A 150 -9.33 18.27 33.22
C MET A 150 -8.12 19.15 33.55
N ASN A 151 -7.89 19.38 34.84
CA ASN A 151 -6.71 20.07 35.38
C ASN A 151 -5.81 19.04 36.07
N SER A 152 -4.55 18.91 35.65
CA SER A 152 -3.60 17.96 36.25
C SER A 152 -3.29 18.24 37.72
N ASN A 153 -3.51 19.47 38.19
CA ASN A 153 -3.33 19.87 39.60
C ASN A 153 -4.58 19.62 40.47
N ASP A 154 -5.69 19.16 39.88
CA ASP A 154 -6.90 18.77 40.62
C ASP A 154 -7.36 17.36 40.20
N PRO A 155 -6.85 16.29 40.87
CA PRO A 155 -7.21 14.92 40.56
C PRO A 155 -8.67 14.54 40.88
N GLN A 156 -9.39 15.35 41.67
CA GLN A 156 -10.79 15.09 42.09
C GLN A 156 -11.80 15.91 41.29
N GLY A 157 -11.37 16.98 40.63
CA GLY A 157 -12.19 17.82 39.76
C GLY A 157 -12.73 17.13 38.50
N PRO A 158 -13.45 17.90 37.65
CA PRO A 158 -14.08 17.40 36.44
C PRO A 158 -13.12 16.59 35.56
N ARG A 159 -13.62 15.48 35.00
CA ARG A 159 -12.88 14.70 34.00
C ARG A 159 -12.86 15.42 32.65
N LEU A 160 -11.90 15.05 31.81
CA LEU A 160 -11.92 15.47 30.41
C LEU A 160 -13.13 14.84 29.69
N SER A 161 -13.90 15.67 29.00
CA SER A 161 -14.98 15.24 28.13
C SER A 161 -14.68 15.69 26.69
N GLY A 162 -14.82 14.80 25.72
CA GLY A 162 -14.39 15.05 24.35
C GLY A 162 -15.27 14.38 23.31
N ARG A 163 -15.23 14.93 22.10
CA ARG A 163 -15.88 14.41 20.90
C ARG A 163 -14.81 14.01 19.90
N PHE A 164 -14.84 12.78 19.43
CA PHE A 164 -13.81 12.16 18.61
C PHE A 164 -14.41 11.81 17.26
N SER A 165 -13.83 12.37 16.20
CA SER A 165 -14.33 12.17 14.82
C SER A 165 -13.20 11.83 13.89
N THR A 166 -13.41 10.89 12.97
CA THR A 166 -12.51 10.70 11.82
C THR A 166 -13.04 11.48 10.62
N ILE A 167 -12.14 11.94 9.74
CA ILE A 167 -12.49 12.62 8.50
C ILE A 167 -11.94 11.82 7.32
N GLY A 168 -12.85 11.29 6.49
CA GLY A 168 -12.50 10.57 5.27
C GLY A 168 -12.54 11.43 4.02
N TYR A 169 -11.57 11.25 3.13
CA TYR A 169 -11.54 11.89 1.82
C TYR A 169 -11.09 10.91 0.74
N ARG A 170 -11.69 10.99 -0.46
CA ARG A 170 -11.26 10.16 -1.59
C ARG A 170 -9.92 10.67 -2.12
N ALA A 171 -8.88 9.93 -1.77
CA ALA A 171 -7.51 10.07 -2.25
C ALA A 171 -7.36 9.63 -3.72
N SER A 172 -8.11 10.23 -4.66
CA SER A 172 -8.11 9.88 -6.09
C SER A 172 -8.10 11.14 -6.96
N ALA A 173 -7.00 11.38 -7.68
CA ALA A 173 -6.83 12.52 -8.58
C ALA A 173 -7.38 12.19 -9.97
N LYS A 174 -8.71 12.21 -10.10
CA LYS A 174 -9.36 12.05 -11.39
C LYS A 174 -9.17 13.30 -12.25
N THR A 175 -8.55 13.11 -13.42
CA THR A 175 -8.69 13.95 -14.62
C THR A 175 -8.15 15.38 -14.53
N THR A 176 -6.88 15.55 -14.95
CA THR A 176 -6.40 16.75 -15.68
C THR A 176 -6.30 18.09 -14.90
N TRP A 177 -6.25 18.07 -13.56
CA TRP A 177 -5.88 19.25 -12.75
C TRP A 177 -4.63 19.00 -11.90
N SER A 178 -3.90 20.08 -11.54
CA SER A 178 -2.67 19.97 -10.73
C SER A 178 -2.97 19.53 -9.29
N ALA A 179 -2.05 18.81 -8.67
CA ALA A 179 -2.21 18.37 -7.27
C ALA A 179 -2.13 19.52 -6.25
N THR A 180 -1.69 20.74 -6.61
CA THR A 180 -2.01 21.90 -5.76
C THR A 180 -3.50 22.14 -5.73
N THR A 181 -4.15 22.27 -6.90
CA THR A 181 -5.60 22.38 -7.00
C THR A 181 -6.29 21.21 -6.31
N THR A 182 -5.71 20.01 -6.33
CA THR A 182 -6.26 18.85 -5.59
C THR A 182 -6.08 18.98 -4.07
N ILE A 183 -4.91 19.42 -3.58
CA ILE A 183 -4.64 19.67 -2.14
C ILE A 183 -5.47 20.84 -1.61
N GLU A 184 -5.59 21.92 -2.39
CA GLU A 184 -6.39 23.10 -2.12
C GLU A 184 -7.88 22.74 -2.10
N ASN A 185 -8.39 22.02 -3.11
CA ASN A 185 -9.77 21.53 -3.13
C ASN A 185 -10.06 20.56 -1.98
N ILE A 186 -9.15 19.65 -1.62
CA ILE A 186 -9.35 18.75 -0.47
C ILE A 186 -9.29 19.53 0.85
N ALA A 187 -8.43 20.55 0.98
CA ALA A 187 -8.39 21.44 2.13
C ALA A 187 -9.66 22.30 2.27
N GLU A 188 -10.25 22.75 1.17
CA GLU A 188 -11.54 23.46 1.17
C GLU A 188 -12.71 22.54 1.46
N ASN A 189 -12.70 21.30 0.96
CA ASN A 189 -13.68 20.29 1.36
C ASN A 189 -13.54 19.94 2.85
N LEU A 190 -12.31 19.83 3.38
CA LEU A 190 -12.04 19.65 4.81
C LEU A 190 -12.62 20.80 5.65
N LEU A 191 -12.42 22.06 5.23
CA LEU A 191 -13.06 23.22 5.85
C LEU A 191 -14.60 23.14 5.77
N SER A 192 -15.15 22.81 4.60
CA SER A 192 -16.60 22.67 4.39
C SER A 192 -17.22 21.58 5.27
N TRP A 193 -16.58 20.42 5.39
CA TRP A 193 -17.04 19.33 6.25
C TRP A 193 -16.96 19.69 7.74
N ILE A 194 -15.87 20.31 8.19
CA ILE A 194 -15.74 20.78 9.59
C ILE A 194 -16.79 21.88 9.89
N ARG A 195 -17.09 22.77 8.92
CA ARG A 195 -18.16 23.77 9.03
C ARG A 195 -19.53 23.14 9.20
N THR A 196 -19.79 22.08 8.43
CA THR A 196 -21.07 21.36 8.40
C THR A 196 -21.23 20.45 9.62
N ASP A 197 -20.12 20.03 10.23
CA ASP A 197 -20.09 19.21 11.45
C ASP A 197 -20.32 20.02 12.73
N ARG A 198 -19.69 21.21 12.84
CA ARG A 198 -19.74 22.05 14.05
C ARG A 198 -21.01 22.90 14.11
N PRO A 199 -21.69 22.97 15.28
CA PRO A 199 -22.76 23.94 15.50
C PRO A 199 -22.27 25.39 15.31
N GLU A 200 -23.10 26.24 14.71
CA GLU A 200 -22.80 27.67 14.55
C GLU A 200 -22.62 28.32 15.93
N GLY A 201 -21.51 29.07 16.10
CA GLY A 201 -21.13 29.68 17.37
C GLY A 201 -20.46 28.75 18.40
N SER A 202 -20.19 27.48 18.06
CA SER A 202 -19.49 26.52 18.94
C SER A 202 -18.09 26.99 19.35
N ASP A 203 -17.94 27.36 20.63
CA ASP A 203 -16.70 27.80 21.27
C ASP A 203 -15.74 26.67 21.67
N ARG A 204 -16.20 25.40 21.64
CA ARG A 204 -15.41 24.20 21.97
C ARG A 204 -14.04 24.21 21.26
N PRO A 205 -12.92 24.16 22.00
CA PRO A 205 -11.59 23.94 21.44
C PRO A 205 -11.48 22.78 20.45
N MET A 206 -10.61 22.95 19.47
CA MET A 206 -10.35 22.00 18.39
C MET A 206 -8.93 21.46 18.46
N TYR A 207 -8.79 20.16 18.25
CA TYR A 207 -7.52 19.47 18.12
C TYR A 207 -7.54 18.61 16.84
N PHE A 208 -6.37 18.34 16.28
CA PHE A 208 -6.22 17.52 15.08
C PHE A 208 -5.14 16.46 15.27
N ALA A 209 -5.43 15.21 14.86
CA ALA A 209 -4.48 14.10 14.83
C ALA A 209 -4.34 13.63 13.37
N CYS A 210 -3.20 13.89 12.74
CA CYS A 210 -3.07 13.84 11.29
C CYS A 210 -1.92 12.93 10.85
N HIS A 211 -2.18 12.01 9.93
CA HIS A 211 -1.19 11.07 9.39
C HIS A 211 -0.72 11.45 7.99
N SER A 212 0.59 11.38 7.75
CA SER A 212 1.22 11.62 6.44
C SER A 212 0.66 12.88 5.74
N LEU A 213 0.16 12.78 4.50
CA LEU A 213 -0.43 13.92 3.75
C LEU A 213 -1.60 14.62 4.49
N GLY A 214 -2.36 13.92 5.34
CA GLY A 214 -3.44 14.51 6.13
C GLY A 214 -2.98 15.70 6.99
N GLY A 215 -1.71 15.69 7.43
CA GLY A 215 -1.11 16.84 8.12
C GLY A 215 -0.91 18.05 7.21
N LEU A 216 -0.44 17.85 5.98
CA LEU A 216 -0.28 18.92 4.99
C LEU A 216 -1.63 19.52 4.54
N LEU A 217 -2.65 18.68 4.38
CA LEU A 217 -4.03 19.13 4.13
C LEU A 217 -4.57 19.99 5.29
N THR A 218 -4.26 19.63 6.53
CA THR A 218 -4.62 20.41 7.72
C THR A 218 -3.90 21.76 7.76
N CYS A 219 -2.60 21.78 7.44
CA CYS A 219 -1.83 23.02 7.30
C CYS A 219 -2.43 23.93 6.21
N GLN A 220 -2.77 23.39 5.04
CA GLN A 220 -3.35 24.16 3.94
C GLN A 220 -4.75 24.71 4.27
N ALA A 221 -5.61 23.91 4.92
CA ALA A 221 -6.92 24.35 5.38
C ALA A 221 -6.82 25.55 6.36
N LEU A 222 -5.86 25.49 7.28
CA LEU A 222 -5.58 26.60 8.21
C LEU A 222 -5.00 27.82 7.47
N ILE A 223 -4.19 27.65 6.43
CA ILE A 223 -3.74 28.75 5.57
C ILE A 223 -4.92 29.41 4.85
N HIS A 224 -5.80 28.63 4.20
CA HIS A 224 -6.98 29.17 3.49
C HIS A 224 -7.85 30.02 4.42
N ALA A 225 -8.11 29.54 5.65
CA ALA A 225 -8.98 30.21 6.61
C ALA A 225 -8.33 31.37 7.41
N LEU A 226 -7.00 31.43 7.51
CA LEU A 226 -6.30 32.35 8.44
C LEU A 226 -5.30 33.31 7.77
N HIS A 227 -4.94 33.11 6.50
CA HIS A 227 -4.03 34.01 5.78
C HIS A 227 -4.70 35.35 5.48
N ASN A 228 -4.07 36.46 5.89
CA ASN A 228 -4.58 37.80 5.64
C ASN A 228 -4.22 38.28 4.22
N ASP A 229 -5.13 38.08 3.27
CA ASP A 229 -5.10 38.81 2.00
C ASP A 229 -5.74 40.21 2.16
N ALA A 230 -5.35 41.16 1.31
CA ALA A 230 -5.98 42.47 1.23
C ALA A 230 -7.40 42.40 0.61
N SER A 231 -7.64 41.39 -0.23
CA SER A 231 -8.91 41.13 -0.91
C SER A 231 -9.71 40.01 -0.24
N LYS A 232 -10.08 40.20 1.04
CA LYS A 232 -10.86 39.22 1.80
C LYS A 232 -12.17 38.84 1.10
N SER A 233 -12.34 37.56 0.80
CA SER A 233 -13.62 37.02 0.33
C SER A 233 -14.57 36.73 1.50
N GLU A 234 -15.88 36.81 1.25
CA GLU A 234 -16.91 36.45 2.23
C GLU A 234 -16.79 34.99 2.71
N GLN A 235 -16.41 34.09 1.79
CA GLN A 235 -16.14 32.68 2.09
C GLN A 235 -14.93 32.50 3.04
N GLN A 236 -13.83 33.24 2.81
CA GLN A 236 -12.66 33.19 3.69
C GLN A 236 -12.99 33.72 5.09
N GLU A 237 -13.68 34.86 5.20
CA GLU A 237 -14.13 35.41 6.49
C GLU A 237 -15.11 34.44 7.20
N THR A 238 -15.91 33.69 6.45
CA THR A 238 -16.77 32.64 7.02
C THR A 238 -15.97 31.45 7.57
N TYR A 239 -14.96 30.94 6.84
CA TYR A 239 -14.07 29.90 7.35
C TYR A 239 -13.24 30.40 8.55
N ARG A 240 -12.79 31.65 8.53
CA ARG A 240 -12.08 32.30 9.64
C ARG A 240 -12.90 32.26 10.93
N ARG A 241 -14.20 32.56 10.87
CA ARG A 241 -15.11 32.55 12.04
C ARG A 241 -15.27 31.18 12.69
N MET A 242 -15.11 30.09 11.95
CA MET A 242 -15.13 28.74 12.54
C MET A 242 -13.98 28.49 13.51
N PHE A 243 -12.86 29.21 13.35
CA PHE A 243 -11.66 29.09 14.17
C PHE A 243 -11.50 30.22 15.19
N PHE A 244 -12.42 31.21 15.23
CA PHE A 244 -12.39 32.32 16.18
C PHE A 244 -13.76 32.56 16.79
N GLN A 245 -13.90 32.34 18.09
CA GLN A 245 -15.12 32.70 18.84
C GLN A 245 -14.77 33.68 19.96
N ASN A 246 -15.52 34.78 20.08
CA ASN A 246 -15.23 35.89 21.01
C ASN A 246 -13.78 36.40 20.98
N GLY A 247 -13.14 36.38 19.81
CA GLY A 247 -11.73 36.75 19.62
C GLY A 247 -10.71 35.69 20.06
N GLN A 248 -11.14 34.59 20.68
CA GLN A 248 -10.28 33.45 21.03
C GLN A 248 -10.12 32.50 19.85
N PHE A 249 -8.88 32.16 19.52
CA PHE A 249 -8.59 31.15 18.50
C PHE A 249 -8.85 29.75 19.03
N LEU A 250 -9.60 28.93 18.29
CA LEU A 250 -10.15 27.66 18.77
C LEU A 250 -9.23 26.46 18.57
N VAL A 251 -8.27 26.48 17.63
CA VAL A 251 -7.33 25.36 17.47
C VAL A 251 -6.29 25.40 18.58
N LYS A 252 -6.29 24.38 19.45
CA LYS A 252 -5.45 24.32 20.66
C LYS A 252 -4.34 23.26 20.61
N GLY A 253 -4.27 22.45 19.56
CA GLY A 253 -3.12 21.57 19.33
C GLY A 253 -3.24 20.73 18.07
N ILE A 254 -2.10 20.36 17.49
CA ILE A 254 -2.02 19.43 16.34
C ILE A 254 -0.98 18.35 16.63
N PHE A 255 -1.35 17.11 16.36
CA PHE A 255 -0.55 15.92 16.56
C PHE A 255 -0.26 15.30 15.20
N PHE A 256 0.96 15.45 14.69
CA PHE A 256 1.36 14.94 13.37
C PHE A 256 2.05 13.58 13.51
N PHE A 257 1.66 12.63 12.66
CA PHE A 257 2.22 11.28 12.59
C PHE A 257 2.78 11.06 11.18
N GLY A 258 4.11 11.10 11.04
CA GLY A 258 4.76 10.92 9.74
C GLY A 258 4.51 12.03 8.70
N THR A 259 3.97 13.19 9.06
CA THR A 259 3.79 14.27 8.08
C THR A 259 5.15 14.80 7.58
N PRO A 260 5.42 14.85 6.26
CA PRO A 260 6.72 15.28 5.73
C PRO A 260 6.83 16.82 5.72
N PHE A 261 7.82 17.35 6.46
CA PHE A 261 7.96 18.80 6.71
C PHE A 261 9.25 19.45 6.17
N ALA A 262 10.22 18.67 5.70
CA ALA A 262 11.56 19.18 5.40
C ALA A 262 11.67 19.86 4.03
N GLY A 263 12.26 21.06 4.01
CA GLY A 263 12.44 21.90 2.82
C GLY A 263 13.72 21.65 2.01
N SER A 264 14.41 20.55 2.24
CA SER A 264 15.57 20.16 1.45
C SER A 264 15.53 18.65 1.19
N ILE A 265 15.97 18.26 -0.01
CA ILE A 265 15.98 16.86 -0.49
C ILE A 265 14.58 16.21 -0.58
N LEU A 266 13.60 16.92 -1.14
CA LEU A 266 12.31 16.33 -1.49
C LEU A 266 12.40 15.35 -2.68
N ALA A 267 13.54 15.36 -3.41
CA ALA A 267 13.89 14.33 -4.39
C ALA A 267 13.95 12.93 -3.76
N ASP A 268 14.61 12.78 -2.60
CA ASP A 268 14.66 11.51 -1.84
C ASP A 268 13.30 11.14 -1.24
N TYR A 269 12.39 12.11 -1.10
CA TYR A 269 11.01 11.84 -0.71
C TYR A 269 10.15 11.35 -1.88
N SER A 270 10.47 11.69 -3.13
CA SER A 270 9.65 11.29 -4.29
C SER A 270 9.46 9.78 -4.38
N SER A 271 10.52 9.00 -4.21
CA SER A 271 10.50 7.53 -4.25
C SER A 271 9.87 6.90 -3.00
N LYS A 272 10.03 7.53 -1.82
CA LYS A 272 9.37 7.10 -0.58
C LYS A 272 7.85 7.31 -0.67
N ILE A 273 7.45 8.50 -1.11
CA ILE A 273 6.05 8.91 -1.29
C ILE A 273 5.38 8.04 -2.35
N VAL A 274 6.04 7.70 -3.47
CA VAL A 274 5.54 6.67 -4.42
C VAL A 274 5.26 5.34 -3.69
N LYS A 275 6.23 4.79 -2.94
CA LYS A 275 6.09 3.50 -2.24
C LYS A 275 5.01 3.47 -1.14
N PHE A 276 4.48 4.61 -0.73
CA PHE A 276 3.39 4.72 0.25
C PHE A 276 2.00 4.86 -0.41
N LEU A 277 1.93 5.12 -1.72
CA LEU A 277 0.74 5.67 -2.38
C LEU A 277 0.28 4.88 -3.63
N ARG A 278 0.33 3.54 -3.57
CA ARG A 278 -0.15 2.62 -4.63
C ARG A 278 -1.48 3.12 -5.24
N GLY A 279 -1.53 3.33 -6.56
CA GLY A 279 -2.76 3.63 -7.31
C GLY A 279 -3.25 5.09 -7.37
N ASN A 280 -2.37 6.11 -7.38
CA ASN A 280 -2.82 7.51 -7.57
C ASN A 280 -1.79 8.48 -8.20
N GLU A 281 -1.22 8.14 -9.37
CA GLU A 281 -0.12 8.90 -9.97
C GLU A 281 -0.39 10.39 -10.21
N ALA A 282 -1.59 10.80 -10.63
CA ALA A 282 -1.88 12.21 -10.90
C ALA A 282 -1.77 13.12 -9.65
N LEU A 283 -1.86 12.57 -8.44
CA LEU A 283 -1.60 13.29 -7.19
C LEU A 283 -0.13 13.19 -6.77
N ILE A 284 0.50 12.03 -7.02
CA ILE A 284 1.93 11.80 -6.78
C ILE A 284 2.79 12.74 -7.65
N ASP A 285 2.56 12.81 -8.95
CA ASP A 285 3.43 13.55 -9.87
C ASP A 285 3.41 15.04 -9.60
N SER A 286 2.24 15.63 -9.34
CA SER A 286 2.18 17.04 -8.96
C SER A 286 2.49 17.29 -7.46
N LEU A 287 2.81 16.25 -6.66
CA LEU A 287 3.60 16.36 -5.42
C LEU A 287 5.12 16.33 -5.72
N LYS A 288 5.59 15.44 -6.61
CA LYS A 288 7.01 15.35 -7.06
C LYS A 288 7.49 16.65 -7.70
N VAL A 289 6.68 17.21 -8.61
CA VAL A 289 7.03 18.34 -9.51
C VAL A 289 7.24 19.67 -8.75
N ARG A 290 6.78 19.80 -7.50
CA ARG A 290 6.73 21.10 -6.79
C ARG A 290 7.18 21.06 -5.32
N SER A 291 8.42 20.63 -5.12
CA SER A 291 9.06 20.61 -3.79
C SER A 291 9.16 21.97 -3.08
N ASP A 292 9.10 23.06 -3.84
CA ASP A 292 9.06 24.47 -3.42
C ASP A 292 7.70 24.86 -2.81
N GLN A 293 6.61 24.26 -3.28
CA GLN A 293 5.26 24.61 -2.82
C GLN A 293 4.94 23.94 -1.48
N LEU A 294 5.40 22.71 -1.24
CA LEU A 294 5.30 22.10 0.11
C LEU A 294 6.06 22.91 1.17
N GLN A 295 7.23 23.45 0.82
CA GLN A 295 7.96 24.41 1.67
C GLN A 295 7.14 25.66 1.96
N THR A 296 6.46 26.19 0.94
CA THR A 296 5.58 27.36 1.07
C THR A 296 4.39 27.08 2.00
N ILE A 297 3.79 25.89 1.95
CA ILE A 297 2.75 25.46 2.91
C ILE A 297 3.33 25.43 4.33
N VAL A 298 4.46 24.74 4.53
CA VAL A 298 5.08 24.61 5.86
C VAL A 298 5.46 25.97 6.44
N ALA A 299 6.06 26.86 5.67
CA ALA A 299 6.48 28.19 6.12
C ALA A 299 5.28 29.13 6.39
N LYS A 300 4.24 29.12 5.55
CA LYS A 300 3.00 29.90 5.80
C LYS A 300 2.26 29.41 7.04
N PHE A 301 2.16 28.08 7.21
CA PHE A 301 1.60 27.49 8.42
C PHE A 301 2.44 27.85 9.66
N ASP A 302 3.77 27.80 9.56
CA ASP A 302 4.68 28.16 10.65
C ASP A 302 4.47 29.61 11.14
N GLN A 303 4.34 30.55 10.19
CA GLN A 303 4.03 31.95 10.47
C GLN A 303 2.67 32.11 11.19
N ILE A 304 1.65 31.34 10.79
CA ILE A 304 0.32 31.38 11.39
C ILE A 304 0.34 30.79 12.80
N ARG A 305 0.90 29.60 13.02
CA ARG A 305 0.94 28.95 14.35
C ARG A 305 1.83 29.68 15.38
N SER A 306 2.71 30.57 14.92
CA SER A 306 3.69 31.29 15.76
C SER A 306 3.24 32.70 16.12
N ASN A 307 2.19 33.22 15.48
CA ASN A 307 1.54 34.47 15.86
C ASN A 307 0.90 34.31 17.27
N PRO A 308 1.14 35.24 18.23
CA PRO A 308 0.57 35.16 19.58
C PRO A 308 -0.96 35.00 19.66
N GLN A 309 -1.71 35.46 18.66
CA GLN A 309 -3.18 35.29 18.61
C GLN A 309 -3.63 33.89 18.17
N THR A 310 -2.76 33.12 17.51
CA THR A 310 -3.05 31.82 16.87
C THR A 310 -2.01 30.76 17.23
N LYS A 311 -1.49 30.80 18.47
CA LYS A 311 -0.45 29.88 18.97
C LYS A 311 -0.94 28.43 18.99
N ILE A 312 -0.32 27.54 18.20
CA ILE A 312 -0.64 26.10 18.16
C ILE A 312 0.51 25.25 18.72
N PRO A 313 0.33 24.55 19.86
CA PRO A 313 1.18 23.45 20.29
C PRO A 313 1.22 22.28 19.30
N ILE A 314 2.41 21.74 19.04
CA ILE A 314 2.61 20.62 18.11
C ILE A 314 3.30 19.44 18.83
N LEU A 315 2.77 18.24 18.58
CA LEU A 315 3.44 16.95 18.82
C LEU A 315 3.81 16.34 17.46
N ILE A 316 4.98 15.71 17.37
CA ILE A 316 5.43 14.96 16.19
C ILE A 316 5.72 13.51 16.60
N GLY A 317 4.85 12.61 16.18
CA GLY A 317 5.10 11.17 16.16
C GLY A 317 5.89 10.77 14.92
N TYR A 318 6.93 9.95 15.09
CA TYR A 318 7.78 9.49 14.00
C TYR A 318 8.11 8.00 14.10
N GLU A 319 8.14 7.30 12.96
CA GLU A 319 8.34 5.85 12.94
C GLU A 319 9.80 5.45 13.25
N MET A 320 9.97 4.34 13.96
CA MET A 320 11.28 3.79 14.31
C MET A 320 11.78 2.75 13.32
N GLN A 321 10.90 1.95 12.74
CA GLN A 321 11.25 0.93 11.75
C GLN A 321 11.23 1.51 10.33
N PRO A 322 12.21 1.17 9.48
CA PRO A 322 12.20 1.57 8.08
C PRO A 322 11.21 0.75 7.25
N ILE A 323 10.46 1.37 6.32
CA ILE A 323 9.79 0.61 5.25
C ILE A 323 10.84 0.24 4.19
N TYR A 324 10.95 -1.04 3.83
CA TYR A 324 11.89 -1.53 2.80
C TYR A 324 13.33 -0.99 2.97
N GLY A 325 13.83 -0.93 4.22
CA GLY A 325 15.17 -0.43 4.56
C GLY A 325 15.31 1.10 4.61
N VAL A 326 14.26 1.86 4.30
CA VAL A 326 14.27 3.34 4.27
C VAL A 326 13.37 3.95 5.36
N LYS A 327 13.91 4.87 6.18
CA LYS A 327 13.09 5.69 7.09
C LYS A 327 12.41 6.84 6.34
N PHE A 328 11.17 7.11 6.73
CA PHE A 328 10.22 7.97 6.04
C PHE A 328 10.13 9.34 6.71
N VAL A 329 10.07 9.40 8.04
CA VAL A 329 10.34 10.65 8.76
C VAL A 329 11.81 11.03 8.55
N THR A 330 11.99 12.33 8.38
CA THR A 330 13.27 12.98 8.22
C THR A 330 14.13 12.75 9.46
N LEU A 331 15.46 12.92 9.36
CA LEU A 331 16.33 13.04 10.53
C LEU A 331 15.67 13.99 11.54
N PRO A 332 15.33 13.53 12.77
CA PRO A 332 14.42 14.25 13.65
C PRO A 332 14.80 15.71 13.86
N GLU A 333 16.09 16.02 13.82
CA GLU A 333 16.70 17.34 13.91
C GLU A 333 16.02 18.37 12.98
N SER A 334 15.68 17.99 11.75
CA SER A 334 15.08 18.89 10.75
C SER A 334 13.67 19.37 11.10
N ALA A 335 12.85 18.53 11.75
CA ALA A 335 11.55 18.96 12.28
C ALA A 335 11.68 19.74 13.60
N ILE A 336 12.86 19.75 14.23
CA ILE A 336 13.13 20.52 15.47
C ILE A 336 13.36 21.99 15.11
N SER A 337 14.14 22.24 14.05
CA SER A 337 14.46 23.58 13.58
C SER A 337 13.26 24.31 12.98
N THR A 338 12.30 23.59 12.38
CA THR A 338 11.06 24.20 11.87
C THR A 338 10.08 24.54 12.98
N PHE A 339 9.73 23.60 13.86
CA PHE A 339 8.54 23.75 14.71
C PHE A 339 8.77 23.94 16.22
N ASN A 340 9.97 23.64 16.76
CA ASN A 340 10.21 23.59 18.21
C ASN A 340 9.15 22.71 18.95
N ALA A 341 8.85 21.55 18.38
CA ALA A 341 7.74 20.68 18.76
C ALA A 341 8.15 19.52 19.69
N VAL A 342 7.20 19.07 20.52
CA VAL A 342 7.35 17.87 21.35
C VAL A 342 7.36 16.62 20.45
N ARG A 343 7.97 15.53 20.92
CA ARG A 343 8.21 14.31 20.13
C ARG A 343 7.76 13.05 20.84
N VAL A 344 7.46 12.05 20.04
CA VAL A 344 7.34 10.66 20.45
C VAL A 344 7.84 9.76 19.33
N ASP A 345 8.80 8.90 19.64
CA ASP A 345 9.20 7.80 18.78
C ASP A 345 8.13 6.70 18.84
N ILE A 346 7.80 6.13 17.69
CA ILE A 346 6.77 5.12 17.57
C ILE A 346 7.35 3.86 16.93
N ASP A 347 7.19 2.72 17.58
CA ASP A 347 7.58 1.44 16.98
C ASP A 347 6.62 1.03 15.84
N GLY A 348 7.15 0.29 14.89
CA GLY A 348 6.56 0.13 13.56
C GLY A 348 7.08 1.16 12.54
N ASP A 349 6.45 1.16 11.37
CA ASP A 349 6.87 1.83 10.14
C ASP A 349 5.84 2.92 9.69
N HIS A 350 6.02 3.58 8.54
CA HIS A 350 5.12 4.67 8.13
C HIS A 350 3.65 4.26 7.92
N ARG A 351 3.39 2.98 7.61
CA ARG A 351 2.03 2.42 7.47
C ARG A 351 1.46 2.01 8.83
N THR A 352 2.30 1.47 9.72
CA THR A 352 1.92 0.82 10.99
C THR A 352 2.07 1.68 12.24
N MET A 353 2.78 2.81 12.18
CA MET A 353 3.00 3.76 13.30
C MET A 353 1.74 4.43 13.90
N ILE A 354 0.55 4.15 13.37
CA ILE A 354 -0.73 4.59 13.93
C ILE A 354 -1.73 3.43 14.10
N LYS A 355 -1.24 2.19 14.04
CA LYS A 355 -2.00 0.93 14.04
C LYS A 355 -1.76 0.12 15.32
N PHE A 356 -1.73 0.82 16.46
CA PHE A 356 -1.43 0.25 17.77
C PHE A 356 -2.27 -1.00 18.06
N GLN A 357 -1.61 -2.04 18.57
CA GLN A 357 -2.20 -3.37 18.67
C GLN A 357 -3.37 -3.42 19.67
N ASP A 358 -3.15 -2.80 20.82
CA ASP A 358 -4.07 -2.77 21.93
C ASP A 358 -3.81 -1.53 22.81
N ASP A 359 -4.59 -1.39 23.88
CA ASP A 359 -4.48 -0.27 24.80
C ASP A 359 -3.25 -0.37 25.72
N GLN A 360 -2.48 -1.46 25.72
CA GLN A 360 -1.25 -1.60 26.53
C GLN A 360 0.04 -1.44 25.71
N ASP A 361 -0.09 -1.21 24.40
CA ASP A 361 0.99 -0.89 23.45
C ASP A 361 1.86 0.29 23.95
N ASP A 362 3.18 0.07 24.07
CA ASP A 362 4.13 1.05 24.63
C ASP A 362 4.21 2.34 23.80
N SER A 363 3.96 2.29 22.49
CA SER A 363 3.91 3.50 21.66
C SER A 363 2.56 4.19 21.78
N TYR A 364 1.46 3.44 21.83
CA TYR A 364 0.14 4.00 22.14
C TYR A 364 0.14 4.76 23.48
N ARG A 365 0.67 4.16 24.55
CA ARG A 365 0.69 4.75 25.89
C ARG A 365 1.53 6.03 25.97
N ARG A 366 2.62 6.12 25.20
CA ARG A 366 3.43 7.35 25.09
C ARG A 366 2.73 8.43 24.26
N VAL A 367 2.13 8.06 23.13
CA VAL A 367 1.38 8.98 22.25
C VAL A 367 0.15 9.58 22.97
N SER A 368 -0.68 8.72 23.55
CA SER A 368 -1.93 9.11 24.22
C SER A 368 -1.69 10.02 25.42
N GLU A 369 -0.72 9.70 26.29
CA GLU A 369 -0.36 10.52 27.44
C GLU A 369 0.10 11.93 27.02
N LEU A 370 0.88 12.05 25.94
CA LEU A 370 1.32 13.35 25.43
C LEU A 370 0.17 14.16 24.80
N MET A 371 -0.71 13.52 24.03
CA MET A 371 -1.92 14.15 23.50
C MET A 371 -2.82 14.66 24.63
N ILE A 372 -3.08 13.83 25.64
CA ILE A 372 -3.89 14.16 26.82
C ILE A 372 -3.28 15.34 27.59
N ARG A 373 -1.96 15.32 27.86
CA ARG A 373 -1.28 16.44 28.54
C ARG A 373 -1.38 17.75 27.75
N THR A 374 -1.27 17.72 26.42
CA THR A 374 -1.48 18.91 25.59
C THR A 374 -2.91 19.44 25.71
N ILE A 375 -3.92 18.56 25.72
CA ILE A 375 -5.33 18.93 25.91
C ILE A 375 -5.53 19.55 27.31
N GLN A 376 -5.16 18.86 28.39
CA GLN A 376 -5.26 19.36 29.78
C GLN A 376 -4.62 20.75 29.94
N THR A 377 -3.39 20.92 29.44
CA THR A 377 -2.61 22.16 29.55
C THR A 377 -3.32 23.32 28.87
N THR A 378 -3.88 23.10 27.68
CA THR A 378 -4.48 24.14 26.85
C THR A 378 -5.93 24.46 27.19
N LEU A 379 -6.70 23.48 27.67
CA LEU A 379 -8.01 23.72 28.31
C LEU A 379 -7.87 24.48 29.64
N SER A 380 -6.82 24.17 30.42
CA SER A 380 -6.50 24.86 31.68
C SER A 380 -5.83 26.24 31.48
N GLY A 381 -5.83 26.79 30.25
CA GLY A 381 -5.27 28.11 29.93
C GLY A 381 -3.76 28.27 30.15
N SER A 382 -3.03 27.18 30.39
CA SER A 382 -1.61 27.21 30.73
C SER A 382 -0.74 27.24 29.48
N ASN A 383 0.14 28.24 29.37
CA ASN A 383 0.92 28.49 28.14
C ASN A 383 2.23 27.67 28.02
N ASN A 384 2.57 26.88 29.05
CA ASN A 384 3.80 26.11 29.15
C ASN A 384 3.55 24.64 28.78
N VAL A 385 3.97 24.25 27.57
CA VAL A 385 4.14 22.83 27.21
C VAL A 385 5.49 22.37 27.79
N PRO A 386 5.56 21.31 28.62
CA PRO A 386 6.82 20.86 29.19
C PRO A 386 7.79 20.33 28.12
N PHE A 387 8.96 20.95 27.99
CA PHE A 387 10.00 20.52 27.07
C PHE A 387 10.81 19.37 27.68
N MET A 388 10.49 18.12 27.30
CA MET A 388 11.23 16.95 27.75
C MET A 388 12.41 16.69 26.81
N GLY A 389 13.57 17.27 27.12
CA GLY A 389 14.79 17.07 26.35
C GLY A 389 15.33 15.64 26.51
N THR A 390 15.36 14.87 25.43
CA THR A 390 15.95 13.53 25.39
C THR A 390 17.47 13.61 25.48
N SER A 391 18.02 13.58 26.69
CA SER A 391 19.46 13.49 26.91
C SER A 391 19.99 12.14 26.42
N ALA A 392 20.83 12.15 25.39
CA ALA A 392 21.52 10.95 24.93
C ALA A 392 22.47 10.42 26.03
N GLY A 393 22.12 9.27 26.60
CA GLY A 393 22.90 8.56 27.61
C GLY A 393 23.00 7.08 27.25
N GLY A 394 24.19 6.49 27.46
CA GLY A 394 24.43 5.07 27.17
C GLY A 394 23.65 4.12 28.08
N PRO A 395 23.61 2.81 27.74
CA PRO A 395 22.84 1.82 28.50
C PRO A 395 23.31 1.73 29.95
N PRO A 396 22.41 1.84 30.96
CA PRO A 396 22.79 1.71 32.35
C PRO A 396 23.14 0.26 32.70
N SER A 397 24.28 0.04 33.34
CA SER A 397 24.62 -1.27 33.90
C SER A 397 23.61 -1.66 34.99
N PRO A 398 23.11 -2.91 35.03
CA PRO A 398 22.01 -3.30 35.91
C PRO A 398 22.44 -3.31 37.39
N GLN A 399 22.03 -2.30 38.16
CA GLN A 399 22.10 -2.34 39.61
C GLN A 399 20.89 -3.10 40.18
N LEU A 400 21.16 -4.22 40.85
CA LEU A 400 20.14 -5.08 41.45
C LEU A 400 19.48 -4.39 42.65
N LEU A 401 18.26 -3.87 42.45
CA LEU A 401 17.43 -3.36 43.54
C LEU A 401 16.84 -4.50 44.39
N ARG A 402 17.60 -4.81 45.44
CA ARG A 402 17.29 -5.61 46.63
C ARG A 402 15.78 -5.67 46.97
N ARG A 403 15.12 -6.79 46.67
CA ARG A 403 13.79 -7.12 47.21
C ARG A 403 13.92 -7.66 48.63
N ALA A 404 13.13 -7.16 49.57
CA ALA A 404 13.10 -7.67 50.94
C ALA A 404 12.38 -9.02 51.04
N GLU A 405 12.79 -9.85 52.00
CA GLU A 405 12.35 -11.23 52.18
C GLU A 405 11.16 -11.35 53.15
N THR A 406 10.36 -12.40 52.99
CA THR A 406 9.57 -13.00 54.08
C THR A 406 9.60 -14.53 54.00
N THR A 407 10.60 -15.11 54.67
CA THR A 407 10.55 -16.34 55.50
C THR A 407 10.12 -17.71 54.92
N ASP A 408 10.92 -18.71 55.30
CA ASP A 408 10.62 -20.15 55.45
C ASP A 408 10.49 -21.03 54.17
N SER A 409 11.08 -22.24 54.07
CA SER A 409 11.89 -23.01 55.06
C SER A 409 12.86 -24.05 54.43
N VAL A 410 14.09 -24.17 55.00
CA VAL A 410 14.85 -25.41 55.33
C VAL A 410 14.91 -26.55 54.26
N ARG A 411 16.06 -26.99 53.69
CA ARG A 411 17.16 -27.71 54.39
C ARG A 411 18.45 -27.97 53.53
N THR A 412 19.64 -27.76 54.14
CA THR A 412 20.97 -28.43 53.93
C THR A 412 21.72 -28.52 52.56
N LEU A 413 23.00 -28.07 52.57
CA LEU A 413 24.11 -28.42 51.66
C LEU A 413 25.47 -28.41 52.43
N PRO A 414 26.42 -29.31 52.14
CA PRO A 414 27.88 -28.97 52.16
C PRO A 414 28.76 -29.81 51.16
N PRO A 415 30.10 -29.57 50.99
CA PRO A 415 30.83 -28.29 50.86
C PRO A 415 32.02 -28.26 49.83
N ALA A 416 32.46 -27.04 49.46
CA ALA A 416 33.85 -26.52 49.23
C ALA A 416 34.89 -27.11 48.21
N TYR A 417 35.27 -26.26 47.23
CA TYR A 417 36.62 -25.67 46.91
C TYR A 417 37.95 -26.27 47.43
N PRO A 418 39.09 -26.19 46.67
CA PRO A 418 39.82 -24.92 46.34
C PRO A 418 40.48 -24.81 44.93
N GLY A 419 41.32 -23.79 44.67
CA GLY A 419 41.85 -23.44 43.32
C GLY A 419 43.29 -22.84 43.18
N PRO A 420 43.50 -21.55 42.77
CA PRO A 420 44.53 -21.18 41.77
C PRO A 420 45.64 -20.17 42.16
N PRO A 421 46.76 -20.14 41.39
CA PRO A 421 47.32 -18.91 40.75
C PRO A 421 47.59 -19.16 39.23
N ALA A 422 48.22 -18.32 38.38
CA ALA A 422 48.93 -17.01 38.42
C ALA A 422 48.65 -16.25 37.07
N LEU A 423 48.86 -14.94 36.79
CA LEU A 423 49.90 -13.90 36.98
C LEU A 423 51.11 -14.00 36.00
N HIS A 424 51.67 -12.94 35.37
CA HIS A 424 51.59 -11.44 35.42
C HIS A 424 51.61 -10.85 33.96
N HIS A 425 51.04 -9.67 33.58
CA HIS A 425 51.52 -8.26 33.72
C HIS A 425 52.98 -7.98 33.20
N HIS A 426 53.42 -6.83 32.66
CA HIS A 426 53.00 -5.41 32.45
C HIS A 426 53.93 -4.82 31.29
N SER A 427 53.87 -3.62 30.66
CA SER A 427 52.92 -2.50 30.41
C SER A 427 53.61 -1.34 29.62
N GLN A 428 52.87 -0.35 29.07
CA GLN A 428 53.33 1.01 28.57
C GLN A 428 54.23 1.05 27.30
N ALA A 429 54.51 2.19 26.62
CA ALA A 429 53.76 3.42 26.24
C ALA A 429 54.60 4.30 25.25
N LEU A 430 53.99 5.31 24.57
CA LEU A 430 54.62 6.31 23.66
C LEU A 430 55.20 5.74 22.32
N GLY A 431 55.45 6.48 21.23
CA GLY A 431 55.05 7.86 20.87
C GLY A 431 55.89 8.46 19.70
N LEU A 432 55.24 9.21 18.78
CA LEU A 432 55.79 10.10 17.72
C LEU A 432 56.53 9.52 16.47
N GLY A 433 56.06 9.92 15.28
CA GLY A 433 56.89 10.56 14.23
C GLY A 433 57.43 9.76 13.03
N GLY A 434 57.38 10.36 11.83
CA GLY A 434 58.53 10.31 10.89
C GLY A 434 58.45 9.52 9.56
N ASP A 435 57.64 10.00 8.61
CA ASP A 435 58.00 10.28 7.19
C ASP A 435 58.69 9.29 6.20
N TYR A 436 58.44 9.54 4.90
CA TYR A 436 59.10 9.09 3.64
C TYR A 436 59.61 7.64 3.42
N GLY A 437 59.26 7.06 2.26
CA GLY A 437 60.01 5.96 1.64
C GLY A 437 59.25 5.22 0.53
N ALA A 438 59.82 5.08 -0.67
CA ALA A 438 59.21 4.39 -1.81
C ALA A 438 60.20 3.44 -2.51
N SER A 439 59.66 2.51 -3.33
CA SER A 439 60.40 1.57 -4.21
C SER A 439 61.17 0.44 -3.49
N SER A 440 61.51 -0.71 -4.12
CA SER A 440 60.89 -1.46 -5.24
C SER A 440 61.57 -2.84 -5.40
N SER A 441 60.85 -3.84 -5.95
CA SER A 441 61.36 -5.14 -6.43
C SER A 441 61.97 -6.07 -5.34
N SER A 442 62.20 -7.37 -5.52
CA SER A 442 62.01 -8.30 -6.66
C SER A 442 61.77 -9.74 -6.15
N ALA A 443 61.05 -10.58 -6.91
CA ALA A 443 60.94 -12.02 -6.64
C ALA A 443 62.26 -12.79 -6.91
N PRO A 444 62.42 -14.03 -6.43
CA PRO A 444 62.39 -15.18 -7.35
C PRO A 444 61.70 -16.45 -6.71
N PRO A 445 61.87 -17.70 -7.20
CA PRO A 445 61.00 -18.23 -8.26
C PRO A 445 60.35 -19.61 -7.94
N ALA A 446 59.47 -20.09 -8.81
CA ALA A 446 58.84 -21.42 -8.73
C ALA A 446 59.56 -22.49 -9.60
N PRO A 447 59.45 -23.79 -9.28
CA PRO A 447 59.72 -24.91 -10.19
C PRO A 447 58.50 -25.23 -11.09
N GLN A 448 58.72 -26.01 -12.17
CA GLN A 448 57.74 -26.25 -13.25
C GLN A 448 57.35 -27.72 -13.46
N SER A 449 56.30 -27.92 -14.27
CA SER A 449 55.97 -29.12 -15.08
C SER A 449 55.22 -30.28 -14.35
N ARG A 450 54.51 -31.18 -15.05
CA ARG A 450 54.44 -31.47 -16.51
C ARG A 450 53.05 -31.98 -16.94
N LEU A 451 52.81 -32.13 -18.25
CA LEU A 451 51.51 -32.44 -18.89
C LEU A 451 51.07 -33.92 -18.78
N GLY A 452 49.74 -34.18 -18.83
CA GLY A 452 49.15 -35.52 -19.06
C GLY A 452 47.64 -35.47 -19.36
N LYS A 453 47.21 -35.88 -20.56
CA LYS A 453 45.82 -35.78 -21.08
C LYS A 453 44.93 -36.97 -20.64
N THR A 454 43.60 -36.78 -20.51
CA THR A 454 42.50 -37.39 -21.33
C THR A 454 41.17 -37.62 -20.58
N SER A 455 40.09 -37.78 -21.37
CA SER A 455 38.72 -38.22 -21.00
C SER A 455 37.80 -37.19 -20.34
N SER A 456 36.48 -37.42 -20.48
CA SER A 456 35.40 -36.43 -20.33
C SER A 456 34.26 -36.97 -19.42
N PRO A 457 33.13 -36.25 -19.22
CA PRO A 457 32.67 -35.85 -17.89
C PRO A 457 31.70 -36.83 -17.22
N LEU A 458 31.45 -36.64 -15.92
CA LEU A 458 30.13 -36.77 -15.28
C LEU A 458 30.14 -36.08 -13.89
N THR A 459 28.98 -35.56 -13.50
CA THR A 459 28.52 -35.26 -12.12
C THR A 459 29.51 -34.67 -11.10
N ASN A 460 29.27 -33.42 -10.67
CA ASN A 460 28.49 -33.21 -9.44
C ASN A 460 28.05 -31.75 -9.23
N ASN A 461 26.85 -31.59 -8.67
CA ASN A 461 26.43 -30.37 -7.97
C ASN A 461 27.21 -30.30 -6.64
N PRO A 462 27.65 -29.11 -6.18
CA PRO A 462 26.98 -28.62 -4.97
C PRO A 462 26.85 -27.08 -4.87
N PHE A 463 25.72 -26.65 -4.30
CA PHE A 463 25.67 -25.42 -3.50
C PHE A 463 26.59 -25.56 -2.27
N VAL A 464 27.60 -24.69 -2.17
CA VAL A 464 28.20 -24.28 -0.89
C VAL A 464 28.45 -22.77 -0.98
N GLY A 465 28.05 -22.02 0.05
CA GLY A 465 27.94 -20.57 -0.02
C GLY A 465 29.27 -19.80 -0.10
N GLY A 466 29.21 -18.62 -0.70
CA GLY A 466 30.26 -17.61 -0.71
C GLY A 466 29.66 -16.26 -1.11
N ASP A 467 30.03 -15.20 -0.39
CA ASP A 467 29.56 -13.82 -0.63
C ASP A 467 30.12 -13.30 -1.97
N ALA A 468 29.23 -12.97 -2.91
CA ALA A 468 29.58 -12.45 -4.23
C ALA A 468 28.42 -11.62 -4.82
N GLY A 469 28.72 -10.39 -5.25
CA GLY A 469 27.74 -9.52 -5.91
C GLY A 469 27.31 -10.04 -7.29
N ILE A 470 26.06 -9.75 -7.67
CA ILE A 470 25.43 -10.20 -8.92
C ILE A 470 26.27 -9.79 -10.13
N THR A 471 26.89 -10.77 -10.80
CA THR A 471 27.63 -10.59 -12.05
C THR A 471 26.71 -10.81 -13.26
N PRO A 472 26.58 -9.84 -14.18
CA PRO A 472 25.80 -10.04 -15.41
C PRO A 472 26.46 -11.10 -16.32
N VAL A 473 25.73 -12.18 -16.61
CA VAL A 473 26.10 -13.17 -17.63
C VAL A 473 25.90 -12.57 -19.01
N LYS A 474 26.79 -12.85 -19.97
CA LYS A 474 26.76 -12.21 -21.29
C LYS A 474 26.03 -13.04 -22.35
N MET A 475 25.24 -12.34 -23.16
CA MET A 475 24.50 -12.88 -24.32
C MET A 475 25.40 -13.63 -25.33
N SER A 476 26.70 -13.31 -25.40
CA SER A 476 27.70 -14.04 -26.20
C SER A 476 27.74 -15.53 -25.86
N ASP A 477 27.64 -15.85 -24.58
CA ASP A 477 28.06 -17.14 -24.02
C ASP A 477 27.00 -18.22 -24.30
N TYR A 478 25.74 -17.81 -24.52
CA TYR A 478 24.64 -18.67 -24.95
C TYR A 478 24.52 -18.81 -26.48
N ILE A 479 24.90 -17.78 -27.24
CA ILE A 479 24.84 -17.83 -28.71
C ILE A 479 25.88 -18.80 -29.28
N GLU A 480 27.03 -18.98 -28.62
CA GLU A 480 28.07 -19.91 -29.08
C GLU A 480 27.67 -21.39 -28.90
N THR A 481 26.96 -21.74 -27.81
CA THR A 481 26.31 -23.06 -27.67
C THR A 481 25.25 -23.34 -28.74
N ALA A 482 24.59 -22.30 -29.28
CA ALA A 482 23.63 -22.43 -30.37
C ALA A 482 24.27 -22.57 -31.77
N GLN A 483 25.59 -22.76 -31.87
CA GLN A 483 26.30 -23.01 -33.15
C GLN A 483 26.60 -24.49 -33.41
N THR A 484 26.46 -25.38 -32.42
CA THR A 484 26.78 -26.81 -32.56
C THR A 484 25.55 -27.68 -32.92
N GLY A 485 24.34 -27.20 -32.69
CA GLY A 485 23.08 -27.88 -33.05
C GLY A 485 22.51 -27.42 -34.40
N ARG A 486 22.04 -28.36 -35.22
CA ARG A 486 21.24 -28.08 -36.44
C ARG A 486 19.77 -27.82 -36.08
N GLU A 487 19.49 -26.78 -35.30
CA GLU A 487 18.13 -26.46 -34.83
C GLU A 487 17.56 -25.20 -35.49
N ASN A 488 16.24 -25.21 -35.73
CA ASN A 488 15.60 -24.35 -36.73
C ASN A 488 15.40 -22.91 -36.21
N LYS A 489 16.31 -22.00 -36.58
CA LYS A 489 16.16 -20.54 -36.38
C LYS A 489 14.99 -19.91 -37.16
N SER A 490 14.21 -20.72 -37.88
CA SER A 490 13.10 -20.31 -38.75
C SER A 490 11.76 -20.11 -38.04
N GLU A 491 11.54 -20.69 -36.86
CA GLU A 491 10.23 -20.63 -36.18
C GLU A 491 9.93 -19.23 -35.62
N PHE A 492 10.88 -18.62 -34.91
CA PHE A 492 10.75 -17.28 -34.32
C PHE A 492 10.71 -16.15 -35.36
N ASN A 493 11.05 -16.39 -36.63
CA ASN A 493 10.87 -15.40 -37.72
C ASN A 493 9.41 -14.92 -37.85
N ARG A 494 8.45 -15.65 -37.27
CA ARG A 494 7.05 -15.20 -37.17
C ARG A 494 6.87 -13.98 -36.28
N LEU A 495 7.66 -13.82 -35.21
CA LEU A 495 7.52 -12.74 -34.22
C LEU A 495 7.62 -11.36 -34.86
N ALA A 496 8.48 -11.18 -35.87
CA ALA A 496 8.63 -9.94 -36.65
C ALA A 496 7.37 -9.50 -37.45
N GLN A 497 6.25 -10.23 -37.35
CA GLN A 497 4.94 -9.90 -37.95
C GLN A 497 3.87 -9.55 -36.89
N TYR A 498 4.22 -9.67 -35.60
CA TYR A 498 3.37 -9.38 -34.46
C TYR A 498 3.92 -8.19 -33.69
N ASP A 499 3.06 -7.50 -32.93
CA ASP A 499 3.49 -6.78 -31.72
C ASP A 499 3.37 -7.80 -30.57
N THR A 500 4.44 -7.99 -29.81
CA THR A 500 4.39 -8.86 -28.61
C THR A 500 4.15 -8.02 -27.38
N VAL A 501 3.06 -8.35 -26.68
CA VAL A 501 2.58 -7.62 -25.50
C VAL A 501 2.54 -8.60 -24.34
N PHE A 502 3.23 -8.29 -23.24
CA PHE A 502 3.07 -9.03 -22.00
C PHE A 502 2.05 -8.32 -21.11
N LEU A 503 1.20 -9.08 -20.43
CA LEU A 503 0.35 -8.59 -19.35
C LEU A 503 0.66 -9.42 -18.11
N LEU A 504 1.28 -8.79 -17.12
CA LEU A 504 1.93 -9.46 -16.01
C LEU A 504 1.11 -9.32 -14.73
N ASP A 505 0.90 -10.46 -14.07
CA ASP A 505 0.35 -10.51 -12.73
C ASP A 505 1.37 -9.99 -11.72
N ASP A 506 1.06 -8.83 -11.17
CA ASP A 506 1.73 -8.18 -10.07
C ASP A 506 0.82 -8.13 -8.83
N THR A 507 -0.10 -9.09 -8.66
CA THR A 507 -0.89 -9.26 -7.43
C THR A 507 -0.05 -9.90 -6.31
N GLY A 508 -0.49 -9.78 -5.06
CA GLY A 508 0.28 -10.21 -3.89
C GLY A 508 0.57 -11.71 -3.77
N SER A 509 -0.16 -12.58 -4.46
CA SER A 509 0.10 -14.03 -4.50
C SER A 509 1.45 -14.35 -5.16
N MET A 510 1.88 -13.53 -6.12
CA MET A 510 3.17 -13.66 -6.81
C MET A 510 4.40 -13.52 -5.88
N SER A 511 4.24 -13.00 -4.66
CA SER A 511 5.30 -13.00 -3.63
C SER A 511 5.48 -14.31 -2.88
N GLU A 512 4.57 -15.30 -3.02
CA GLU A 512 4.65 -16.55 -2.27
C GLU A 512 5.82 -17.45 -2.72
N GLN A 513 6.46 -18.10 -1.75
CA GLN A 513 7.68 -18.90 -1.92
C GLN A 513 7.41 -20.38 -2.31
N ASP A 514 6.43 -20.61 -3.20
CA ASP A 514 6.16 -21.92 -3.79
C ASP A 514 6.79 -22.10 -5.19
N GLY A 515 7.59 -21.14 -5.64
CA GLY A 515 8.34 -21.16 -6.90
C GLY A 515 9.50 -22.18 -6.94
N SER A 516 10.38 -22.02 -7.92
CA SER A 516 11.51 -22.91 -8.17
C SER A 516 12.65 -22.70 -7.17
N ASP A 517 13.22 -23.81 -6.68
CA ASP A 517 14.32 -23.85 -5.70
C ASP A 517 14.10 -22.99 -4.42
N GLY A 518 12.83 -22.74 -4.05
CA GLY A 518 12.44 -21.97 -2.85
C GLY A 518 12.35 -20.46 -3.05
N ARG A 519 12.33 -19.98 -4.30
CA ARG A 519 12.11 -18.58 -4.67
C ARG A 519 10.62 -18.22 -4.72
N SER A 520 10.34 -16.92 -4.76
CA SER A 520 8.99 -16.42 -5.07
C SER A 520 8.64 -16.59 -6.55
N LYS A 521 7.35 -16.72 -6.86
CA LYS A 521 6.84 -16.77 -8.23
C LYS A 521 7.26 -15.54 -9.06
N TRP A 522 7.33 -14.36 -8.44
CA TRP A 522 7.85 -13.15 -9.09
C TRP A 522 9.34 -13.25 -9.45
N GLU A 523 10.19 -13.85 -8.61
CA GLU A 523 11.62 -14.02 -8.94
C GLU A 523 11.86 -14.98 -10.12
N ASP A 524 11.01 -16.00 -10.27
CA ASP A 524 11.00 -16.89 -11.45
C ASP A 524 10.49 -16.17 -12.72
N LEU A 525 9.47 -15.33 -12.58
CA LEU A 525 8.99 -14.43 -13.64
C LEU A 525 10.11 -13.50 -14.11
N VAL A 526 10.70 -12.72 -13.19
CA VAL A 526 11.78 -11.76 -13.44
C VAL A 526 12.92 -12.40 -14.22
N GLN A 527 13.44 -13.53 -13.72
CA GLN A 527 14.60 -14.19 -14.32
C GLN A 527 14.31 -14.68 -15.73
N SER A 528 13.15 -15.31 -15.97
CA SER A 528 12.87 -15.92 -17.27
C SER A 528 12.39 -14.90 -18.29
N LEU A 529 11.69 -13.85 -17.87
CA LEU A 529 11.19 -12.81 -18.77
C LEU A 529 12.33 -11.96 -19.34
N GLN A 530 13.41 -11.72 -18.59
CA GLN A 530 14.64 -11.09 -19.11
C GLN A 530 15.12 -11.76 -20.41
N TYR A 531 15.38 -13.07 -20.36
CA TYR A 531 15.85 -13.84 -21.52
C TYR A 531 14.80 -13.92 -22.64
N THR A 532 13.52 -13.95 -22.26
CA THR A 532 12.39 -14.02 -23.20
C THR A 532 12.30 -12.73 -24.03
N VAL A 533 12.40 -11.56 -23.39
CA VAL A 533 12.37 -10.25 -24.08
C VAL A 533 13.59 -10.06 -24.97
N ASP A 534 14.80 -10.42 -24.51
CA ASP A 534 16.01 -10.38 -25.35
C ASP A 534 15.86 -11.23 -26.64
N ILE A 535 15.14 -12.35 -26.56
CA ILE A 535 14.86 -13.21 -27.72
C ILE A 535 13.75 -12.63 -28.61
N VAL A 536 12.68 -12.05 -28.06
CA VAL A 536 11.66 -11.38 -28.88
C VAL A 536 12.26 -10.20 -29.63
N CYS A 537 13.00 -9.31 -28.95
CA CYS A 537 13.68 -8.16 -29.52
C CYS A 537 14.83 -8.52 -30.48
N ALA A 538 15.27 -9.79 -30.54
CA ALA A 538 16.14 -10.27 -31.60
C ALA A 538 15.42 -10.36 -32.96
N TYR A 539 14.10 -10.60 -32.98
CA TYR A 539 13.27 -10.69 -34.19
C TYR A 539 12.42 -9.44 -34.41
N ASP A 540 11.73 -8.97 -33.38
CA ASP A 540 10.98 -7.71 -33.40
C ASP A 540 11.92 -6.48 -33.24
N LYS A 541 11.49 -5.29 -33.67
CA LYS A 541 12.32 -4.07 -33.74
C LYS A 541 11.64 -2.82 -33.18
N ASP A 542 10.31 -2.73 -33.20
CA ASP A 542 9.59 -1.69 -32.46
C ASP A 542 9.40 -2.07 -30.97
N GLY A 543 9.57 -3.35 -30.60
CA GLY A 543 9.99 -3.80 -29.27
C GLY A 543 9.05 -4.85 -28.66
N VAL A 544 8.91 -4.81 -27.34
CA VAL A 544 7.78 -5.42 -26.63
C VAL A 544 7.09 -4.38 -25.76
N ASP A 545 5.78 -4.49 -25.63
CA ASP A 545 5.01 -3.73 -24.65
C ASP A 545 4.78 -4.62 -23.41
N VAL A 546 4.80 -4.02 -22.23
CA VAL A 546 4.59 -4.72 -20.96
C VAL A 546 3.56 -3.97 -20.15
N HIS A 547 2.50 -4.66 -19.74
CA HIS A 547 1.40 -4.17 -18.93
C HIS A 547 1.31 -4.94 -17.60
N PHE A 548 0.61 -4.39 -16.61
CA PHE A 548 0.41 -5.00 -15.28
C PHE A 548 -1.06 -5.08 -14.88
N PHE A 549 -1.44 -6.00 -13.99
CA PHE A 549 -2.82 -6.09 -13.47
C PHE A 549 -3.14 -4.96 -12.47
N CYS A 550 -2.22 -4.70 -11.54
CA CYS A 550 -2.42 -3.78 -10.41
C CYS A 550 -1.74 -2.42 -10.62
N GLN A 551 -0.52 -2.42 -11.17
CA GLN A 551 0.29 -1.21 -11.41
C GLN A 551 0.27 -0.82 -12.90
N ASP A 552 -0.91 -0.60 -13.47
CA ASP A 552 -1.04 -0.18 -14.89
C ASP A 552 -0.39 1.18 -15.18
N GLU A 553 -0.15 1.98 -14.14
CA GLU A 553 0.70 3.17 -14.22
C GLU A 553 2.19 2.87 -14.53
N LYS A 554 2.62 1.60 -14.48
CA LYS A 554 3.98 1.13 -14.80
C LYS A 554 4.08 0.46 -16.17
N ASP A 555 2.98 0.43 -16.94
CA ASP A 555 2.97 -0.05 -18.31
C ASP A 555 4.04 0.67 -19.16
N GLU A 556 4.84 -0.10 -19.90
CA GLU A 556 5.94 0.42 -20.72
C GLU A 556 5.92 -0.18 -22.13
N HIS A 557 5.97 0.70 -23.12
CA HIS A 557 5.87 0.36 -24.54
C HIS A 557 7.23 0.37 -25.25
N GLY A 558 7.43 -0.58 -26.16
CA GLY A 558 8.58 -0.62 -27.05
C GLY A 558 9.93 -0.93 -26.39
N ILE A 559 9.93 -1.68 -25.28
CA ILE A 559 11.14 -2.20 -24.60
C ILE A 559 12.03 -2.95 -25.61
N LYS A 560 13.35 -2.74 -25.55
CA LYS A 560 14.31 -3.20 -26.57
C LYS A 560 15.24 -4.34 -26.15
N ASP A 561 15.34 -4.61 -24.85
CA ASP A 561 16.36 -5.51 -24.30
C ASP A 561 15.94 -6.07 -22.93
N GLY A 562 16.53 -7.21 -22.58
CA GLY A 562 16.32 -7.91 -21.32
C GLY A 562 16.76 -7.10 -20.10
N GLN A 563 17.70 -6.17 -20.24
CA GLN A 563 18.20 -5.37 -19.12
C GLN A 563 17.21 -4.27 -18.72
N ARG A 564 16.43 -3.70 -19.66
CA ARG A 564 15.34 -2.76 -19.33
C ARG A 564 14.20 -3.44 -18.59
N ILE A 565 13.71 -4.60 -19.06
CA ILE A 565 12.67 -5.35 -18.35
C ILE A 565 13.16 -5.89 -17.00
N LEU A 566 14.43 -6.33 -16.88
CA LEU A 566 15.02 -6.67 -15.59
C LEU A 566 15.03 -5.46 -14.64
N ASN A 567 15.35 -4.26 -15.13
CA ASN A 567 15.27 -3.05 -14.30
C ASN A 567 13.82 -2.77 -13.87
N LEU A 568 12.86 -2.85 -14.79
CA LEU A 568 11.44 -2.63 -14.53
C LEU A 568 10.96 -3.56 -13.39
N LEU A 569 11.11 -4.88 -13.55
CA LEU A 569 10.60 -5.88 -12.60
C LEU A 569 11.45 -6.09 -11.32
N THR A 570 12.57 -5.37 -11.14
CA THR A 570 13.38 -5.44 -9.90
C THR A 570 13.54 -4.11 -9.16
N LYS A 571 13.18 -2.98 -9.78
CA LYS A 571 13.42 -1.63 -9.24
C LYS A 571 12.20 -0.73 -9.27
N GLU A 572 11.25 -1.00 -10.16
CA GLU A 572 10.14 -0.10 -10.48
C GLU A 572 8.77 -0.77 -10.29
N VAL A 573 8.69 -2.09 -10.47
CA VAL A 573 7.49 -2.92 -10.31
C VAL A 573 7.83 -4.17 -9.47
N GLY A 574 6.85 -4.65 -8.70
CA GLY A 574 6.90 -5.86 -7.88
C GLY A 574 5.51 -6.20 -7.35
N PRO A 575 5.28 -7.40 -6.77
CA PRO A 575 3.95 -7.86 -6.38
C PRO A 575 3.24 -6.95 -5.37
N ASP A 576 1.93 -6.78 -5.51
CA ASP A 576 1.10 -5.98 -4.61
C ASP A 576 0.77 -6.74 -3.32
N GLU A 577 1.73 -6.71 -2.39
CA GLU A 577 1.62 -7.18 -1.01
C GLU A 577 0.43 -6.57 -0.20
N SER A 578 -0.41 -5.71 -0.78
CA SER A 578 -1.63 -5.20 -0.13
C SER A 578 -2.66 -6.32 0.13
N GLY A 579 -2.69 -7.33 -0.74
CA GLY A 579 -3.79 -8.28 -0.82
C GLY A 579 -5.00 -7.68 -1.55
N GLY A 580 -5.36 -8.32 -2.66
CA GLY A 580 -6.48 -7.97 -3.53
C GLY A 580 -6.81 -9.18 -4.40
N GLY A 581 -7.95 -9.14 -5.08
CA GLY A 581 -8.30 -10.16 -6.07
C GLY A 581 -7.50 -9.99 -7.37
N THR A 582 -7.40 -11.05 -8.16
CA THR A 582 -6.69 -11.03 -9.45
C THR A 582 -7.64 -10.48 -10.52
N PHE A 583 -7.67 -9.17 -10.70
CA PHE A 583 -8.58 -8.51 -11.65
C PHE A 583 -7.92 -8.30 -13.02
N ILE A 584 -8.41 -8.99 -14.05
CA ILE A 584 -7.77 -9.05 -15.38
C ILE A 584 -8.59 -8.30 -16.44
N SER A 585 -9.92 -8.22 -16.29
CA SER A 585 -10.83 -7.80 -17.36
C SER A 585 -10.57 -6.38 -17.87
N GLN A 586 -10.24 -5.43 -16.98
CA GLN A 586 -10.01 -4.03 -17.34
C GLN A 586 -8.81 -3.88 -18.29
N GLN A 587 -7.65 -4.45 -17.95
CA GLN A 587 -6.44 -4.31 -18.75
C GLN A 587 -6.50 -5.14 -20.02
N LEU A 588 -7.08 -6.34 -19.95
CA LEU A 588 -7.38 -7.15 -21.12
C LEU A 588 -8.29 -6.39 -22.11
N TRP A 589 -9.31 -5.67 -21.61
CA TRP A 589 -10.18 -4.83 -22.43
C TRP A 589 -9.44 -3.62 -23.03
N MET A 590 -8.60 -2.93 -22.25
CA MET A 590 -7.80 -1.78 -22.72
C MET A 590 -6.84 -2.17 -23.84
N ILE A 591 -6.07 -3.26 -23.67
CA ILE A 591 -5.13 -3.77 -24.67
C ILE A 591 -5.90 -4.23 -25.92
N LEU A 592 -6.87 -5.13 -25.79
CA LEU A 592 -7.58 -5.70 -26.94
C LEU A 592 -8.35 -4.62 -27.70
N THR A 593 -9.02 -3.68 -27.03
CA THR A 593 -9.71 -2.56 -27.69
C THR A 593 -8.73 -1.68 -28.46
N THR A 594 -7.60 -1.31 -27.85
CA THR A 594 -6.56 -0.49 -28.50
C THR A 594 -6.00 -1.15 -29.77
N TYR A 595 -5.87 -2.47 -29.80
CA TYR A 595 -5.44 -3.22 -31.00
C TYR A 595 -6.55 -3.41 -32.03
N LEU A 596 -7.78 -3.66 -31.60
CA LEU A 596 -8.93 -3.81 -32.49
C LEU A 596 -9.26 -2.50 -33.19
N ASP A 597 -9.26 -1.36 -32.49
CA ASP A 597 -9.52 -0.04 -33.06
C ASP A 597 -8.50 0.34 -34.15
N LYS A 598 -7.20 0.02 -33.93
CA LYS A 598 -6.14 0.16 -34.95
C LYS A 598 -6.43 -0.69 -36.20
N PHE A 599 -6.91 -1.93 -36.03
CA PHE A 599 -7.22 -2.84 -37.13
C PHE A 599 -8.53 -2.49 -37.86
N GLU A 600 -9.56 -2.06 -37.13
CA GLU A 600 -10.81 -1.52 -37.67
C GLU A 600 -10.55 -0.29 -38.53
N ASP A 601 -9.73 0.64 -38.06
CA ASP A 601 -9.40 1.83 -38.83
C ASP A 601 -8.62 1.50 -40.11
N TYR A 602 -7.65 0.58 -40.04
CA TYR A 602 -7.01 0.02 -41.24
C TYR A 602 -8.03 -0.59 -42.23
N LYS A 603 -8.99 -1.37 -41.72
CA LYS A 603 -10.04 -2.01 -42.54
C LYS A 603 -11.00 -0.98 -43.17
N ARG A 604 -11.26 0.17 -42.52
CA ARG A 604 -11.96 1.31 -43.14
C ARG A 604 -11.13 1.92 -44.27
N ARG A 605 -9.87 2.27 -44.00
CA ARG A 605 -8.96 2.94 -44.94
C ARG A 605 -8.67 2.13 -46.21
N LEU A 606 -8.88 0.81 -46.21
CA LEU A 606 -8.76 -0.03 -47.42
C LEU A 606 -9.73 0.37 -48.55
N ASN A 607 -10.83 1.06 -48.25
CA ASN A 607 -11.75 1.56 -49.26
C ASN A 607 -11.29 2.91 -49.85
N ASP A 608 -10.60 3.73 -49.05
CA ASP A 608 -10.26 5.13 -49.38
C ASP A 608 -8.81 5.29 -49.86
N GLN A 609 -7.92 4.36 -49.52
CA GLN A 609 -6.49 4.41 -49.81
C GLN A 609 -6.03 3.15 -50.55
N PRO A 610 -5.24 3.24 -51.64
CA PRO A 610 -4.84 2.05 -52.41
C PRO A 610 -4.01 1.02 -51.63
N ARG A 611 -3.22 1.47 -50.63
CA ARG A 611 -2.33 0.66 -49.79
C ARG A 611 -2.09 1.32 -48.42
N PRO A 612 -3.09 1.37 -47.51
CA PRO A 612 -2.85 1.80 -46.12
C PRO A 612 -1.88 0.83 -45.44
N THR A 613 -1.07 1.33 -44.51
CA THR A 613 -0.19 0.50 -43.69
C THR A 613 -1.03 -0.44 -42.82
N LYS A 614 -0.85 -1.76 -42.96
CA LYS A 614 -1.47 -2.74 -42.06
C LYS A 614 -0.78 -2.65 -40.70
N PRO A 615 -1.51 -2.55 -39.57
CA PRO A 615 -0.91 -2.84 -38.27
C PRO A 615 -0.45 -4.30 -38.24
N LYS A 616 0.53 -4.59 -37.39
CA LYS A 616 0.94 -5.95 -37.04
C LYS A 616 -0.22 -6.72 -36.39
N MET A 617 0.02 -7.99 -36.12
CA MET A 617 -0.91 -8.88 -35.41
C MET A 617 -0.57 -8.87 -33.92
N LEU A 618 -1.53 -9.10 -33.02
CA LEU A 618 -1.26 -9.08 -31.58
C LEU A 618 -0.84 -10.47 -31.09
N ASN A 619 0.30 -10.55 -30.38
CA ASN A 619 0.73 -11.70 -29.60
C ASN A 619 0.69 -11.31 -28.11
N LEU A 620 -0.46 -11.48 -27.46
CA LEU A 620 -0.68 -11.11 -26.06
C LEU A 620 -0.35 -12.29 -25.14
N ILE A 621 0.64 -12.13 -24.27
CA ILE A 621 1.10 -13.16 -23.32
C ILE A 621 0.77 -12.70 -21.90
N ILE A 622 -0.25 -13.30 -21.30
CA ILE A 622 -0.74 -13.03 -19.96
C ILE A 622 -0.06 -14.02 -19.01
N ILE A 623 0.60 -13.55 -17.95
CA ILE A 623 1.34 -14.41 -17.00
C ILE A 623 0.78 -14.19 -15.60
N THR A 624 0.22 -15.23 -14.98
CA THR A 624 -0.55 -15.15 -13.71
C THR A 624 -0.41 -16.41 -12.87
N ASP A 625 -0.55 -16.32 -11.54
CA ASP A 625 -0.53 -17.50 -10.67
C ASP A 625 -1.92 -17.94 -10.21
N GLY A 626 -2.80 -16.98 -9.96
CA GLY A 626 -4.18 -17.19 -9.54
C GLY A 626 -5.17 -17.42 -10.68
N ALA A 627 -6.40 -17.75 -10.30
CA ALA A 627 -7.56 -17.59 -11.16
C ALA A 627 -8.08 -16.16 -10.99
N ALA A 628 -8.56 -15.50 -12.05
CA ALA A 628 -9.11 -14.16 -11.92
C ALA A 628 -10.27 -14.08 -10.91
N ASP A 629 -10.49 -12.95 -10.25
CA ASP A 629 -11.71 -12.72 -9.46
C ASP A 629 -12.89 -12.27 -10.35
N ASP A 630 -12.59 -11.62 -11.49
CA ASP A 630 -13.55 -11.15 -12.50
C ASP A 630 -13.70 -12.12 -13.69
N LYS A 631 -13.89 -13.42 -13.36
CA LYS A 631 -13.89 -14.52 -14.34
C LYS A 631 -14.91 -14.36 -15.45
N GLU A 632 -16.11 -13.85 -15.15
CA GLU A 632 -17.20 -13.70 -16.12
C GLU A 632 -16.92 -12.50 -17.04
N GLU A 633 -16.40 -11.40 -16.50
CA GLU A 633 -15.99 -10.21 -17.24
C GLU A 633 -14.79 -10.48 -18.15
N VAL A 634 -13.79 -11.26 -17.70
CA VAL A 634 -12.67 -11.73 -18.53
C VAL A 634 -13.17 -12.55 -19.72
N GLU A 635 -14.11 -13.47 -19.49
CA GLU A 635 -14.74 -14.27 -20.54
C GLU A 635 -15.45 -13.38 -21.56
N ASP A 636 -16.29 -12.45 -21.09
CA ASP A 636 -17.05 -11.52 -21.93
C ASP A 636 -16.15 -10.59 -22.75
N VAL A 637 -15.00 -10.15 -22.22
CA VAL A 637 -14.02 -9.33 -22.95
C VAL A 637 -13.37 -10.11 -24.09
N ILE A 638 -12.96 -11.37 -23.86
CA ILE A 638 -12.37 -12.23 -24.90
C ILE A 638 -13.42 -12.54 -25.98
N VAL A 639 -14.65 -12.87 -25.57
CA VAL A 639 -15.77 -13.17 -26.48
C VAL A 639 -16.17 -11.95 -27.32
N GLN A 640 -16.15 -10.74 -26.76
CA GLN A 640 -16.36 -9.50 -27.51
C GLN A 640 -15.24 -9.24 -28.52
N ALA A 641 -13.97 -9.46 -28.15
CA ALA A 641 -12.84 -9.33 -29.06
C ALA A 641 -12.92 -10.33 -30.24
N ALA A 642 -13.24 -11.60 -29.96
CA ALA A 642 -13.46 -12.63 -30.98
C ALA A 642 -14.59 -12.24 -31.96
N ARG A 643 -15.74 -11.79 -31.43
CA ARG A 643 -16.87 -11.31 -32.26
C ARG A 643 -16.51 -10.09 -33.12
N ARG A 644 -15.71 -9.14 -32.62
CA ARG A 644 -15.19 -8.02 -33.43
C ARG A 644 -14.31 -8.52 -34.58
N LEU A 645 -13.39 -9.46 -34.32
CA LEU A 645 -12.53 -10.06 -35.35
C LEU A 645 -13.31 -10.80 -36.44
N ASP A 646 -14.36 -11.55 -36.08
CA ASP A 646 -15.20 -12.27 -37.04
C ASP A 646 -16.05 -11.31 -37.89
N ASN A 647 -16.69 -10.30 -37.27
CA ASN A 647 -17.42 -9.26 -38.00
C ASN A 647 -16.54 -8.54 -39.04
N LEU A 648 -15.27 -8.32 -38.71
CA LEU A 648 -14.30 -7.69 -39.61
C LEU A 648 -13.77 -8.62 -40.69
N ASN A 649 -14.07 -9.92 -40.66
CA ASN A 649 -13.40 -10.95 -41.46
C ASN A 649 -11.87 -10.85 -41.30
N ALA A 650 -11.39 -10.81 -40.06
CA ALA A 650 -9.98 -10.83 -39.72
C ALA A 650 -9.38 -12.22 -39.95
N PRO A 651 -8.11 -12.36 -40.39
CA PRO A 651 -7.45 -13.65 -40.45
C PRO A 651 -7.39 -14.29 -39.04
N PRO A 652 -7.39 -15.63 -38.90
CA PRO A 652 -7.36 -16.29 -37.59
C PRO A 652 -6.18 -15.86 -36.72
N SER A 653 -5.04 -15.55 -37.32
CA SER A 653 -3.81 -15.11 -36.64
C SER A 653 -3.74 -13.61 -36.34
N GLN A 654 -4.85 -12.85 -36.42
CA GLN A 654 -4.79 -11.38 -36.24
C GLN A 654 -4.56 -10.97 -34.78
N ILE A 655 -5.05 -11.77 -33.84
CA ILE A 655 -4.81 -11.69 -32.40
C ILE A 655 -4.68 -13.12 -31.89
N GLY A 656 -3.66 -13.40 -31.08
CA GLY A 656 -3.58 -14.59 -30.24
C GLY A 656 -3.35 -14.16 -28.79
N ILE A 657 -3.99 -14.87 -27.86
CA ILE A 657 -3.87 -14.68 -26.41
C ILE A 657 -3.27 -15.97 -25.83
N GLN A 658 -2.18 -15.84 -25.07
CA GLN A 658 -1.50 -16.94 -24.40
C GLN A 658 -1.58 -16.69 -22.90
N PHE A 659 -2.24 -17.54 -22.13
CA PHE A 659 -2.08 -17.55 -20.67
C PHE A 659 -0.92 -18.48 -20.29
N LEU A 660 -0.07 -18.02 -19.38
CA LEU A 660 1.00 -18.77 -18.75
C LEU A 660 0.77 -18.79 -17.24
N GLN A 661 0.51 -19.97 -16.68
CA GLN A 661 0.28 -20.12 -15.25
C GLN A 661 1.61 -20.33 -14.51
N ILE A 662 1.98 -19.45 -13.60
CA ILE A 662 3.13 -19.63 -12.71
C ILE A 662 2.68 -20.15 -11.33
N GLY A 663 3.55 -20.79 -10.55
CA GLY A 663 3.13 -21.52 -9.35
C GLY A 663 2.44 -22.85 -9.64
N LYS A 664 1.58 -23.31 -8.72
CA LYS A 664 0.98 -24.68 -8.73
C LYS A 664 -0.50 -24.72 -8.30
N ASP A 665 -1.27 -23.67 -8.56
CA ASP A 665 -2.68 -23.59 -8.17
C ASP A 665 -3.59 -24.44 -9.09
N ASP A 666 -4.24 -25.46 -8.55
CA ASP A 666 -5.13 -26.38 -9.29
C ASP A 666 -6.48 -25.74 -9.72
N ASP A 667 -6.89 -24.63 -9.10
CA ASP A 667 -8.13 -23.91 -9.42
C ASP A 667 -7.90 -22.87 -10.53
N ALA A 668 -6.73 -22.23 -10.53
CA ALA A 668 -6.21 -21.44 -11.64
C ALA A 668 -5.98 -22.32 -12.88
N ALA A 669 -5.32 -23.48 -12.74
CA ALA A 669 -5.10 -24.42 -13.83
C ALA A 669 -6.42 -24.84 -14.50
N ARG A 670 -7.44 -25.18 -13.70
CA ARG A 670 -8.77 -25.56 -14.19
C ARG A 670 -9.54 -24.40 -14.82
N TRP A 671 -9.43 -23.19 -14.30
CA TRP A 671 -10.07 -22.01 -14.88
C TRP A 671 -9.45 -21.62 -16.23
N LEU A 672 -8.12 -21.64 -16.34
CA LEU A 672 -7.42 -21.34 -17.59
C LEU A 672 -7.78 -22.35 -18.69
N MET A 673 -7.82 -23.66 -18.40
CA MET A 673 -8.28 -24.66 -19.36
C MET A 673 -9.72 -24.41 -19.89
N LEU A 674 -10.61 -23.81 -19.10
CA LEU A 674 -11.95 -23.46 -19.57
C LEU A 674 -11.94 -22.28 -20.57
N LEU A 675 -11.00 -21.33 -20.43
CA LEU A 675 -10.78 -20.27 -21.42
C LEU A 675 -10.14 -20.79 -22.71
N ASP A 676 -9.44 -21.92 -22.66
CA ASP A 676 -8.87 -22.61 -23.82
C ASP A 676 -9.95 -23.43 -24.56
N ASP A 677 -10.44 -24.49 -23.93
CA ASP A 677 -11.27 -25.51 -24.59
C ASP A 677 -12.73 -25.07 -24.81
N SER A 678 -13.29 -24.21 -23.96
CA SER A 678 -14.76 -24.06 -23.86
C SER A 678 -15.36 -22.83 -24.54
N LEU A 679 -14.58 -21.82 -24.91
CA LEU A 679 -15.14 -20.54 -25.43
C LEU A 679 -15.87 -20.70 -26.77
N ASN A 680 -15.30 -21.50 -27.68
CA ASN A 680 -15.89 -21.77 -29.00
C ASN A 680 -17.22 -22.55 -28.83
N ASP A 681 -17.21 -23.65 -28.08
CA ASP A 681 -18.39 -24.49 -27.85
C ASP A 681 -19.50 -23.76 -27.07
N LYS A 682 -19.14 -22.84 -26.16
CA LYS A 682 -20.09 -22.05 -25.35
C LYS A 682 -20.71 -20.87 -26.13
N HIS A 683 -19.95 -20.20 -27.00
CA HIS A 683 -20.36 -18.92 -27.62
C HIS A 683 -20.43 -18.88 -29.14
N GLY A 684 -19.97 -19.93 -29.84
CA GLY A 684 -19.91 -20.00 -31.30
C GLY A 684 -18.97 -18.98 -31.94
N VAL A 685 -17.89 -18.61 -31.25
CA VAL A 685 -16.91 -17.59 -31.66
C VAL A 685 -15.59 -18.22 -32.09
N ARG A 686 -14.79 -17.48 -32.89
CA ARG A 686 -13.42 -17.92 -33.16
C ARG A 686 -12.63 -18.18 -31.89
N ASP A 687 -11.82 -19.22 -31.97
CA ASP A 687 -10.93 -19.66 -30.91
C ASP A 687 -9.59 -18.89 -31.01
N ILE A 688 -9.23 -18.15 -29.96
CA ILE A 688 -8.08 -17.21 -29.92
C ILE A 688 -7.18 -17.31 -28.65
N VAL A 689 -7.48 -18.23 -27.73
CA VAL A 689 -6.74 -18.43 -26.46
C VAL A 689 -5.80 -19.64 -26.55
N ASP A 690 -4.77 -19.73 -25.72
CA ASP A 690 -3.95 -20.95 -25.51
C ASP A 690 -3.39 -20.88 -24.09
N THR A 691 -3.38 -21.99 -23.34
CA THR A 691 -3.08 -21.98 -21.90
C THR A 691 -2.08 -23.06 -21.49
N ARG A 692 -1.05 -22.68 -20.74
CA ARG A 692 0.03 -23.59 -20.32
C ARG A 692 0.58 -23.20 -18.95
N PRO A 693 0.95 -24.15 -18.07
CA PRO A 693 1.79 -23.84 -16.93
C PRO A 693 3.23 -23.51 -17.38
N TRP A 694 3.82 -22.55 -16.69
CA TRP A 694 5.16 -21.99 -16.85
C TRP A 694 6.24 -23.06 -16.61
N ASP A 695 6.18 -23.71 -15.44
CA ASP A 695 7.06 -24.81 -15.07
C ASP A 695 6.36 -26.16 -15.23
N ARG A 696 6.94 -27.02 -16.08
CA ARG A 696 6.53 -28.42 -16.21
C ARG A 696 7.69 -29.34 -15.82
N PRO A 697 7.59 -30.10 -14.71
CA PRO A 697 8.59 -31.10 -14.34
C PRO A 697 8.88 -32.15 -15.44
N GLN A 698 7.91 -32.38 -16.32
CA GLN A 698 8.00 -33.29 -17.47
C GLN A 698 8.80 -32.70 -18.65
N GLU A 699 9.04 -31.38 -18.67
CA GLU A 699 9.68 -30.66 -19.78
C GLU A 699 11.12 -30.19 -19.48
N ILE A 700 11.66 -30.58 -18.31
CA ILE A 700 13.08 -30.39 -17.93
C ILE A 700 14.02 -30.93 -19.03
N ASN A 701 13.66 -32.06 -19.65
CA ASN A 701 14.44 -32.74 -20.68
C ASN A 701 14.35 -32.11 -22.10
N LYS A 702 13.50 -31.09 -22.32
CA LYS A 702 13.44 -30.37 -23.60
C LYS A 702 14.59 -29.37 -23.76
N SER A 703 14.86 -28.95 -24.99
CA SER A 703 15.77 -27.81 -25.20
C SER A 703 15.12 -26.50 -24.72
N LEU A 704 15.94 -25.54 -24.27
CA LEU A 704 15.45 -24.21 -23.89
C LEU A 704 14.75 -23.52 -25.06
N GLN A 705 15.23 -23.74 -26.29
CA GLN A 705 14.63 -23.24 -27.51
C GLN A 705 13.23 -23.82 -27.74
N GLU A 706 13.01 -25.11 -27.48
CA GLU A 706 11.68 -25.74 -27.60
C GLU A 706 10.66 -25.16 -26.61
N ARG A 707 11.07 -24.96 -25.35
CA ARG A 707 10.21 -24.38 -24.30
C ARG A 707 9.81 -22.94 -24.65
N LEU A 708 10.80 -22.10 -24.99
CA LEU A 708 10.54 -20.71 -25.41
C LEU A 708 9.70 -20.63 -26.69
N ALA A 709 9.89 -21.55 -27.64
CA ALA A 709 9.06 -21.64 -28.85
C ALA A 709 7.66 -22.24 -28.60
N GLN A 710 7.36 -22.78 -27.42
CA GLN A 710 5.98 -23.06 -27.00
C GLN A 710 5.36 -21.82 -26.32
N ILE A 711 6.11 -21.17 -25.41
CA ILE A 711 5.71 -19.92 -24.73
C ILE A 711 5.38 -18.78 -25.71
N LEU A 712 6.29 -18.48 -26.64
CA LEU A 712 6.19 -17.30 -27.51
C LEU A 712 5.29 -17.49 -28.74
N LEU A 713 4.86 -18.72 -29.04
CA LEU A 713 4.19 -19.05 -30.30
C LEU A 713 2.88 -19.85 -30.16
N GLY A 714 2.46 -20.30 -28.97
CA GLY A 714 1.26 -21.13 -28.80
C GLY A 714 -0.01 -20.45 -29.30
N GLY A 715 -0.42 -19.36 -28.63
CA GLY A 715 -1.60 -18.56 -28.97
C GLY A 715 -1.64 -18.04 -30.43
N ILE A 716 -0.48 -17.90 -31.10
CA ILE A 716 -0.38 -17.40 -32.48
C ILE A 716 -0.04 -18.49 -33.55
N TRP A 717 0.23 -19.74 -33.16
CA TRP A 717 0.62 -20.81 -34.11
C TRP A 717 0.10 -22.22 -33.74
N ARG A 718 -1.18 -22.30 -33.36
CA ARG A 718 -2.01 -23.50 -33.07
C ARG A 718 -1.85 -24.76 -33.96
N ALA A 719 -1.23 -24.67 -35.13
CA ALA A 719 -0.83 -25.84 -35.92
C ALA A 719 0.29 -26.66 -35.24
N ARG A 720 1.08 -26.02 -34.36
CA ARG A 720 2.18 -26.60 -33.58
C ARG A 720 1.71 -27.70 -32.62
N ASP A 721 0.55 -27.53 -32.00
CA ASP A 721 0.02 -28.48 -31.01
C ASP A 721 -0.72 -29.66 -31.67
N LYS A 722 -1.53 -29.38 -32.71
CA LYS A 722 -2.14 -30.44 -33.53
C LYS A 722 -1.10 -31.33 -34.22
N ALA A 723 0.13 -30.84 -34.44
CA ALA A 723 1.24 -31.64 -34.94
C ALA A 723 1.83 -32.64 -33.91
N LYS A 724 1.62 -32.45 -32.59
CA LYS A 724 2.13 -33.38 -31.55
C LYS A 724 1.14 -34.49 -31.21
N THR A 725 -0.16 -34.23 -31.28
CA THR A 725 -1.23 -35.24 -31.04
C THR A 725 -1.14 -36.44 -32.00
N ASN A 726 -0.65 -36.24 -33.23
CA ASN A 726 -0.51 -37.29 -34.25
C ASN A 726 0.82 -38.08 -34.18
N ILE A 727 1.62 -37.91 -33.12
CA ILE A 727 2.91 -38.61 -32.92
C ILE A 727 2.84 -39.60 -31.74
N VAL A 728 1.73 -39.63 -31.01
CA VAL A 728 1.45 -40.62 -29.94
C VAL A 728 0.14 -41.34 -30.26
N GLY A 729 0.21 -42.28 -31.20
CA GLY A 729 -0.87 -43.18 -31.62
C GLY A 729 -0.31 -44.53 -32.06
#